data_AF-A0A5K7XM49-F1
#
_entry.id   AF-A0A5K7XM49-F1
#
_cell.length_a   1.000
_cell.length_b   1.000
_cell.length_c   1.000
_cell.angle_alpha   90.00
_cell.angle_beta   90.00
_cell.angle_gamma   90.00
#
_symmetry.space_group_name_H-M   'P 1'
#
loop_
_entity.id
_entity.type
_entity.pdbx_description
1 polymer ?
#
loop_
_entity_poly.entity_id
_entity_poly.type
_entity_poly.pdbx_seq_one_letter_code
_entity_poly.pdbx_strand_id
1 'polypeptide(L)'
;MISIYLKFGVRYLALALSLCLLAPASGSIILSEIMYEPQNGSANREWVELFNTGSSSIDLSGWQFGKPQVNAWTSAFPTGTTLGAGQALVLTPSASTFDSDWGTGKNRLQVSSFPALPNDPNTNVNNATIAIRNNLGVVQDTVVYRDGSGWPTTSGNDGNSIYVLPQYLSSTANDSGANWRPSSQGVYGAYWRGSGGDSENHASPGYVATTAQPKFAPSPDAVWSMVVVPDTQNYVARPNDTYILQKQMDWIVDNKEAFNIQVVLQEGDIVNRNSGTATNGVTAVQQWQAARDAFSTLNGVVPYIMATGNHDYGFVNSETRDTKFNTYFKATDNPLVDPTQGGILKGTMVPGELQNAYYEFTAPDGRDMLIFSLEFWPRDNVVDWAKSIAQQPQYADSTAVLLTHSLINSGDGYWGTTDESYLMEGGNDGSDLWNKLLKVSGNFEMTFNGHIGGDQVGYRVNKSNAGDDVHQMLINSQFETNAGNGWMRVLEFLADGETVRVSTYSPHFDLYRTNAANQFEITISPLTNPEYALVWNNNSGVATAITDGFATGNGSGGVGVSPASPWASPYNTGTQELVLGYNGIATFTGNGSRTIGSIRVGTDQADAIIAGRNGNGTFNANANVNLTVASTADSSGDFIVGEGGYAGVVNWNSNGTLDAQGKFRVGQGGVGTFNQNSGVVSSGASTGTLKYLAIGVNSGGDGEYNLNGGTLRPGGGPTGPADRQLIVGDVTAIGVLNIGNGVGAANSALVETDDDVILGRGGGAGAITVAADGKLAMVGNGAALVVGADAGSFGMVIQSGGAVSIDGELQIGADLGAVGKYTVSGGSTVSAADGAGALLIGRSGGEGTLRVEGAGNFRHQAEAFIGNVSNSAARARLEIIGSQAHVQFGQLENAVGGEAGVSEAIKWQADAGGVASLVIDGNGFLAANKVQLQDPLEVAANTGTGVSLSGDGIALELDLSAFTMSATLMLIDNRTTEAITGFFERGDSLDLYEEGAAMLGTGFNGTVHISYVGGTGNDVVLNLVAGSLNNADFNADGIVDGADFLQWQRNAGLATGAQLGQGDANGDGAVDAADLAVWKETFGTTASTRNAGAVPEPTAVCLLLSSLAAVAAIRRKR
;
A
#
# COMPACT_ATOMS: atom_id res chain seq x y z
N MET A 1 -26.22 -85.65 -1.22
CA MET A 1 -25.53 -86.96 -1.25
C MET A 1 -24.08 -86.69 -0.86
N ILE A 2 -23.58 -87.14 0.29
CA ILE A 2 -23.28 -88.53 0.71
C ILE A 2 -22.01 -89.07 0.04
N SER A 3 -20.96 -89.25 0.88
CA SER A 3 -19.76 -90.09 0.75
C SER A 3 -18.85 -89.88 -0.49
N ILE A 4 -17.52 -89.81 -0.37
CA ILE A 4 -16.57 -90.87 0.03
C ILE A 4 -15.25 -90.15 0.36
N TYR A 5 -14.80 -90.13 1.64
CA TYR A 5 -13.62 -90.84 2.18
C TYR A 5 -12.23 -90.31 1.68
N LEU A 6 -11.11 -90.28 2.46
CA LEU A 6 -10.76 -91.06 3.65
C LEU A 6 -9.61 -90.42 4.49
N LYS A 7 -9.80 -90.30 5.82
CA LYS A 7 -8.84 -90.50 6.96
C LYS A 7 -7.50 -89.73 7.05
N PHE A 8 -7.20 -89.10 8.21
CA PHE A 8 -6.44 -89.68 9.35
C PHE A 8 -5.21 -90.52 8.91
N GLY A 9 -3.96 -90.28 9.33
CA GLY A 9 -3.40 -89.31 10.28
C GLY A 9 -2.24 -89.92 11.08
N VAL A 10 -1.36 -89.08 11.65
CA VAL A 10 -0.70 -89.32 12.95
C VAL A 10 0.38 -90.45 13.00
N ARG A 11 1.65 -90.02 12.84
CA ARG A 11 2.82 -90.22 13.76
C ARG A 11 4.06 -91.06 13.34
N TYR A 12 5.19 -90.36 13.44
CA TYR A 12 6.54 -90.75 13.91
C TYR A 12 7.13 -92.12 13.51
N LEU A 13 8.30 -92.10 12.85
CA LEU A 13 9.57 -92.06 13.62
C LEU A 13 10.74 -91.50 12.80
N ALA A 14 11.71 -90.91 13.49
CA ALA A 14 12.90 -90.27 12.93
C ALA A 14 13.83 -91.23 12.15
N LEU A 15 14.45 -90.74 11.07
CA LEU A 15 15.87 -90.35 11.06
C LEU A 15 16.33 -89.73 9.70
N ALA A 16 15.70 -88.63 9.25
CA ALA A 16 16.11 -87.94 8.02
C ALA A 16 15.82 -86.41 8.00
N LEU A 17 15.65 -85.78 9.17
CA LEU A 17 15.53 -84.32 9.30
C LEU A 17 16.74 -83.79 10.09
N SER A 18 17.82 -83.49 9.38
CA SER A 18 18.98 -82.75 9.91
C SER A 18 19.72 -82.05 8.77
N LEU A 19 18.98 -81.26 7.99
CA LEU A 19 19.51 -80.08 7.30
C LEU A 19 18.32 -79.15 6.99
N CYS A 20 17.93 -78.33 7.97
CA CYS A 20 17.12 -77.15 7.66
C CYS A 20 17.99 -76.22 6.82
N LEU A 21 17.74 -76.15 5.51
CA LEU A 21 18.05 -74.96 4.74
C LEU A 21 17.06 -73.87 5.17
N LEU A 22 17.34 -73.27 6.33
CA LEU A 22 17.01 -71.87 6.55
C LEU A 22 17.73 -71.09 5.45
N ALA A 23 16.97 -70.61 4.47
CA ALA A 23 17.46 -69.49 3.68
C ALA A 23 17.76 -68.35 4.67
N PRO A 24 18.92 -67.69 4.57
CA PRO A 24 19.20 -66.54 5.43
C PRO A 24 18.14 -65.47 5.17
N ALA A 25 17.63 -64.86 6.23
CA ALA A 25 16.87 -63.62 6.11
C ALA A 25 17.86 -62.51 5.71
N SER A 26 18.05 -62.32 4.40
CA SER A 26 18.88 -61.24 3.86
C SER A 26 18.16 -59.90 4.01
N GLY A 27 18.89 -58.86 4.43
CA GLY A 27 18.54 -57.47 4.11
C GLY A 27 17.51 -56.77 5.02
N SER A 28 17.48 -57.03 6.33
CA SER A 28 16.69 -56.18 7.25
C SER A 28 17.26 -54.78 7.45
N ILE A 29 18.52 -54.53 7.05
CA ILE A 29 19.16 -53.21 7.04
C ILE A 29 19.47 -52.86 5.60
N ILE A 30 19.06 -51.67 5.16
CA ILE A 30 19.31 -51.13 3.81
C ILE A 30 19.96 -49.75 3.88
N LEU A 31 20.62 -49.34 2.81
CA LEU A 31 20.95 -47.95 2.50
C LEU A 31 19.68 -47.26 1.98
N SER A 32 19.33 -46.14 2.60
CA SER A 32 18.04 -45.43 2.39
C SER A 32 18.19 -44.00 1.88
N GLU A 33 19.24 -43.30 2.30
CA GLU A 33 19.57 -41.94 1.87
C GLU A 33 21.09 -41.77 1.74
N ILE A 34 21.55 -40.99 0.77
CA ILE A 34 22.97 -40.78 0.43
C ILE A 34 23.21 -39.29 0.17
N MET A 35 24.01 -38.65 1.03
CA MET A 35 24.54 -37.31 0.81
C MET A 35 25.99 -37.42 0.28
N TYR A 36 26.12 -37.53 -1.05
CA TYR A 36 27.43 -37.68 -1.73
C TYR A 36 28.00 -36.37 -2.27
N GLU A 37 27.17 -35.35 -2.48
CA GLU A 37 27.57 -34.05 -3.04
C GLU A 37 27.00 -32.90 -2.19
N PRO A 38 27.47 -32.73 -0.94
CA PRO A 38 27.07 -31.59 -0.12
C PRO A 38 27.63 -30.29 -0.69
N GLN A 39 26.84 -29.22 -0.70
CA GLN A 39 27.28 -27.91 -1.16
C GLN A 39 28.45 -27.41 -0.29
N ASN A 40 29.37 -26.67 -0.91
CA ASN A 40 30.74 -26.39 -0.44
C ASN A 40 31.72 -27.59 -0.45
N GLY A 41 31.34 -28.75 -0.98
CA GLY A 41 32.25 -29.84 -1.38
C GLY A 41 33.10 -30.45 -0.26
N SER A 42 32.70 -30.27 1.00
CA SER A 42 33.46 -30.76 2.15
C SER A 42 33.11 -32.21 2.45
N ALA A 43 34.08 -33.12 2.31
CA ALA A 43 33.90 -34.54 2.66
C ALA A 43 33.46 -34.78 4.12
N ASN A 44 33.61 -33.80 5.02
CA ASN A 44 33.09 -33.87 6.39
C ASN A 44 31.56 -33.69 6.49
N ARG A 45 30.91 -33.19 5.42
CA ARG A 45 29.45 -33.01 5.29
C ARG A 45 28.77 -34.20 4.62
N GLU A 46 29.53 -35.13 4.03
CA GLU A 46 29.00 -36.37 3.48
C GLU A 46 28.39 -37.26 4.57
N TRP A 47 27.38 -38.06 4.21
CA TRP A 47 26.84 -39.10 5.07
C TRP A 47 25.98 -40.10 4.28
N VAL A 48 25.69 -41.23 4.91
CA VAL A 48 24.70 -42.20 4.42
C VAL A 48 23.75 -42.60 5.52
N GLU A 49 22.53 -42.98 5.17
CA GLU A 49 21.53 -43.46 6.13
C GLU A 49 21.27 -44.96 5.98
N LEU A 50 21.32 -45.66 7.12
CA LEU A 50 20.86 -47.03 7.26
C LEU A 50 19.42 -47.07 7.80
N PHE A 51 18.54 -47.84 7.17
CA PHE A 51 17.16 -48.05 7.63
C PHE A 51 16.89 -49.51 7.97
N ASN A 52 16.19 -49.75 9.08
CA ASN A 52 15.76 -51.09 9.48
C ASN A 52 14.34 -51.39 8.96
N THR A 53 14.28 -52.13 7.84
CA THR A 53 13.04 -52.63 7.21
C THR A 53 12.38 -53.78 7.98
N GLY A 54 13.09 -54.36 8.96
CA GLY A 54 12.63 -55.48 9.77
C GLY A 54 11.68 -55.08 10.91
N SER A 55 11.02 -56.08 11.49
CA SER A 55 10.05 -55.93 12.59
C SER A 55 10.66 -56.00 14.00
N SER A 56 11.99 -56.02 14.13
CA SER A 56 12.70 -56.11 15.40
C SER A 56 13.98 -55.27 15.42
N SER A 57 14.44 -54.90 16.62
CA SER A 57 15.75 -54.24 16.78
C SER A 57 16.90 -55.16 16.37
N ILE A 58 17.95 -54.59 15.78
CA ILE A 58 19.14 -55.28 15.27
C ILE A 58 20.39 -54.73 15.97
N ASP A 59 21.27 -55.63 16.39
CA ASP A 59 22.59 -55.28 16.93
C ASP A 59 23.60 -55.09 15.79
N LEU A 60 24.07 -53.85 15.65
CA LEU A 60 25.05 -53.39 14.67
C LEU A 60 26.48 -53.38 15.24
N SER A 61 26.71 -53.91 16.45
CA SER A 61 28.02 -53.99 17.08
C SER A 61 29.05 -54.68 16.17
N GLY A 62 30.13 -53.96 15.85
CA GLY A 62 31.20 -54.44 14.99
C GLY A 62 30.92 -54.40 13.49
N TRP A 63 29.78 -53.88 13.04
CA TRP A 63 29.47 -53.69 11.60
C TRP A 63 30.35 -52.59 10.99
N GLN A 64 30.41 -52.52 9.65
CA GLN A 64 31.22 -51.53 8.92
C GLN A 64 30.50 -51.06 7.66
N PHE A 65 30.51 -49.74 7.45
CA PHE A 65 30.19 -49.13 6.15
C PHE A 65 31.47 -49.05 5.30
N GLY A 66 31.36 -49.10 3.98
CA GLY A 66 32.51 -48.95 3.11
C GLY A 66 32.26 -49.10 1.62
N LYS A 67 33.35 -49.11 0.87
CA LYS A 67 33.40 -49.32 -0.57
C LYS A 67 34.06 -50.67 -0.87
N PRO A 68 33.29 -51.73 -1.21
CA PRO A 68 33.83 -53.07 -1.32
C PRO A 68 34.86 -53.21 -2.44
N GLN A 69 34.68 -52.50 -3.57
CA GLN A 69 35.54 -52.62 -4.76
C GLN A 69 36.97 -52.12 -4.56
N VAL A 70 37.17 -51.18 -3.63
CA VAL A 70 38.50 -50.65 -3.25
C VAL A 70 38.94 -51.10 -1.85
N ASN A 71 38.17 -51.99 -1.23
CA ASN A 71 38.36 -52.49 0.13
C ASN A 71 38.56 -51.39 1.21
N ALA A 72 37.91 -50.24 1.03
CA ALA A 72 37.94 -49.14 1.99
C ALA A 72 36.74 -49.27 2.94
N TRP A 73 36.98 -49.47 4.23
CA TRP A 73 35.94 -49.69 5.25
C TRP A 73 36.18 -48.80 6.46
N THR A 74 35.09 -48.36 7.10
CA THR A 74 35.15 -47.60 8.35
C THR A 74 35.77 -48.41 9.48
N SER A 75 36.09 -47.77 10.60
CA SER A 75 36.18 -48.45 11.88
C SER A 75 34.90 -49.26 12.15
N ALA A 76 35.04 -50.40 12.82
CA ALA A 76 33.91 -51.21 13.27
C ALA A 76 33.02 -50.40 14.24
N PHE A 77 31.69 -50.49 14.11
CA PHE A 77 30.75 -49.73 14.92
C PHE A 77 30.86 -50.13 16.41
N PRO A 78 30.72 -49.18 17.36
CA PRO A 78 30.89 -49.45 18.78
C PRO A 78 29.96 -50.58 19.31
N THR A 79 30.44 -51.31 20.31
CA THR A 79 29.62 -52.28 21.05
C THR A 79 28.39 -51.61 21.67
N GLY A 80 27.21 -52.20 21.45
CA GLY A 80 25.92 -51.65 21.88
C GLY A 80 25.24 -50.76 20.85
N THR A 81 25.81 -50.56 19.65
CA THR A 81 25.11 -49.89 18.54
C THR A 81 23.93 -50.74 18.11
N THR A 82 22.70 -50.25 18.31
CA THR A 82 21.48 -50.96 17.94
C THR A 82 20.57 -50.07 17.11
N LEU A 83 19.75 -50.68 16.25
CA LEU A 83 18.77 -49.98 15.43
C LEU A 83 17.40 -50.67 15.52
N GLY A 84 16.41 -49.98 16.09
CA GLY A 84 15.05 -50.47 16.24
C GLY A 84 14.33 -50.71 14.92
N ALA A 85 13.22 -51.44 14.95
CA ALA A 85 12.34 -51.65 13.80
C ALA A 85 11.82 -50.31 13.27
N GLY A 86 11.90 -50.07 11.96
CA GLY A 86 11.45 -48.81 11.34
C GLY A 86 12.24 -47.57 11.78
N GLN A 87 13.43 -47.74 12.38
CA GLN A 87 14.32 -46.63 12.71
C GLN A 87 15.43 -46.47 11.66
N ALA A 88 15.88 -45.23 11.52
CA ALA A 88 17.04 -44.84 10.72
C ALA A 88 18.27 -44.55 11.59
N LEU A 89 19.46 -44.78 11.05
CA LEU A 89 20.76 -44.43 11.63
C LEU A 89 21.64 -43.77 10.56
N VAL A 90 21.97 -42.49 10.76
CA VAL A 90 22.88 -41.77 9.87
C VAL A 90 24.34 -42.07 10.24
N LEU A 91 25.19 -42.34 9.26
CA LEU A 91 26.63 -42.54 9.41
C LEU A 91 27.38 -41.35 8.82
N THR A 92 28.24 -40.71 9.62
CA THR A 92 28.97 -39.49 9.22
C THR A 92 30.45 -39.55 9.63
N PRO A 93 31.39 -38.94 8.88
CA PRO A 93 32.76 -38.70 9.32
C PRO A 93 32.87 -37.71 10.48
N SER A 94 31.91 -36.79 10.66
CA SER A 94 31.99 -35.67 11.60
C SER A 94 30.63 -35.36 12.24
N ALA A 95 30.41 -35.82 13.47
CA ALA A 95 29.17 -35.53 14.19
C ALA A 95 28.95 -34.03 14.41
N SER A 96 30.01 -33.25 14.65
CA SER A 96 29.89 -31.80 14.86
C SER A 96 29.54 -31.04 13.59
N THR A 97 30.08 -31.44 12.43
CA THR A 97 29.68 -30.86 11.13
C THR A 97 28.24 -31.22 10.81
N PHE A 98 27.87 -32.50 10.99
CA PHE A 98 26.51 -32.95 10.79
C PHE A 98 25.50 -32.26 11.74
N ASP A 99 25.81 -32.09 13.03
CA ASP A 99 24.95 -31.39 13.98
C ASP A 99 24.77 -29.91 13.62
N SER A 100 25.83 -29.27 13.09
CA SER A 100 25.78 -27.89 12.63
C SER A 100 24.81 -27.72 11.46
N ASP A 101 24.79 -28.69 10.55
CA ASP A 101 23.94 -28.66 9.37
C ASP A 101 22.51 -29.10 9.71
N TRP A 102 22.32 -30.24 10.38
CA TRP A 102 21.00 -30.89 10.50
C TRP A 102 20.33 -30.75 11.86
N GLY A 103 21.03 -30.20 12.85
CA GLY A 103 20.60 -30.06 14.24
C GLY A 103 20.96 -31.25 15.12
N THR A 104 21.05 -31.00 16.43
CA THR A 104 21.31 -32.04 17.43
C THR A 104 20.07 -32.90 17.69
N GLY A 105 20.28 -34.15 18.11
CA GLY A 105 19.20 -35.08 18.49
C GLY A 105 18.77 -36.08 17.40
N LYS A 106 19.33 -36.01 16.19
CA LYS A 106 19.19 -37.06 15.17
C LYS A 106 19.92 -38.34 15.59
N ASN A 107 19.36 -39.51 15.26
CA ASN A 107 20.03 -40.79 15.49
C ASN A 107 21.17 -40.98 14.47
N ARG A 108 22.39 -40.61 14.87
CA ARG A 108 23.59 -40.67 14.02
C ARG A 108 24.78 -41.29 14.77
N LEU A 109 25.66 -41.94 14.03
CA LEU A 109 26.95 -42.45 14.50
C LEU A 109 28.10 -41.80 13.73
N GLN A 110 29.04 -41.18 14.44
CA GLN A 110 30.32 -40.80 13.84
C GLN A 110 31.21 -42.03 13.70
N VAL A 111 31.78 -42.23 12.52
CA VAL A 111 32.65 -43.37 12.20
C VAL A 111 34.00 -42.90 11.66
N SER A 112 35.07 -43.52 12.12
CA SER A 112 36.43 -43.22 11.64
C SER A 112 36.69 -43.90 10.29
N SER A 113 37.56 -43.32 9.47
CA SER A 113 37.89 -43.83 8.14
C SER A 113 36.67 -43.96 7.20
N PHE A 114 35.73 -43.02 7.28
CA PHE A 114 34.65 -42.90 6.30
C PHE A 114 35.24 -42.67 4.90
N PRO A 115 34.93 -43.50 3.90
CA PRO A 115 35.51 -43.37 2.57
C PRO A 115 34.76 -42.32 1.76
N ALA A 116 35.42 -41.19 1.47
CA ALA A 116 34.87 -40.05 0.72
C ALA A 116 34.12 -40.48 -0.55
N LEU A 117 32.89 -40.00 -0.72
CA LEU A 117 31.95 -40.32 -1.78
C LEU A 117 32.29 -39.52 -3.07
N PRO A 118 32.26 -40.12 -4.28
CA PRO A 118 32.44 -39.35 -5.50
C PRO A 118 31.25 -38.44 -5.81
N ASN A 119 31.50 -37.12 -5.84
CA ASN A 119 30.60 -36.11 -6.40
C ASN A 119 30.22 -36.40 -7.86
N ASP A 120 31.18 -36.87 -8.68
CA ASP A 120 30.92 -37.44 -10.01
C ASP A 120 31.01 -38.98 -9.94
N PRO A 121 29.91 -39.68 -9.64
CA PRO A 121 29.89 -41.15 -9.58
C PRO A 121 30.00 -41.81 -10.97
N ASN A 122 29.82 -41.06 -12.06
CA ASN A 122 29.86 -41.58 -13.43
C ASN A 122 31.29 -41.83 -13.92
N THR A 123 32.24 -40.99 -13.54
CA THR A 123 33.66 -41.15 -13.92
C THR A 123 34.32 -42.41 -13.36
N ASN A 124 33.83 -42.95 -12.24
CA ASN A 124 34.33 -44.21 -11.67
C ASN A 124 33.27 -44.95 -10.85
N VAL A 125 32.44 -45.76 -11.52
CA VAL A 125 31.37 -46.58 -10.91
C VAL A 125 31.85 -47.52 -9.78
N ASN A 126 33.11 -47.95 -9.79
CA ASN A 126 33.67 -48.77 -8.71
C ASN A 126 33.87 -47.94 -7.41
N ASN A 127 34.09 -46.63 -7.54
CA ASN A 127 34.19 -45.70 -6.43
C ASN A 127 32.82 -45.23 -5.91
N ALA A 128 31.77 -45.36 -6.72
CA ALA A 128 30.36 -45.10 -6.34
C ALA A 128 29.64 -46.34 -5.77
N THR A 129 30.30 -47.50 -5.75
CA THR A 129 29.76 -48.70 -5.08
C THR A 129 29.99 -48.60 -3.56
N ILE A 130 28.90 -48.50 -2.79
CA ILE A 130 28.90 -48.45 -1.32
C ILE A 130 28.16 -49.66 -0.73
N ALA A 131 28.54 -50.09 0.47
CA ALA A 131 27.96 -51.26 1.13
C ALA A 131 28.01 -51.17 2.66
N ILE A 132 27.12 -51.92 3.30
CA ILE A 132 27.09 -52.17 4.74
C ILE A 132 27.32 -53.66 5.00
N ARG A 133 28.26 -54.01 5.89
CA ARG A 133 28.57 -55.40 6.24
C ARG A 133 28.53 -55.63 7.75
N ASN A 134 28.16 -56.85 8.13
CA ASN A 134 28.13 -57.26 9.53
C ASN A 134 29.51 -57.57 10.10
N ASN A 135 29.59 -57.86 11.41
CA ASN A 135 30.83 -58.17 12.12
C ASN A 135 31.54 -59.47 11.68
N LEU A 136 30.92 -60.30 10.85
CA LEU A 136 31.54 -61.47 10.19
C LEU A 136 32.07 -61.13 8.78
N GLY A 137 31.97 -59.87 8.36
CA GLY A 137 32.35 -59.40 7.03
C GLY A 137 31.31 -59.68 5.93
N VAL A 138 30.13 -60.21 6.27
CA VAL A 138 29.08 -60.50 5.30
C VAL A 138 28.32 -59.22 4.97
N VAL A 139 28.39 -58.81 3.70
CA VAL A 139 27.60 -57.71 3.13
C VAL A 139 26.11 -57.97 3.33
N GLN A 140 25.38 -56.98 3.85
CA GLN A 140 23.94 -57.04 4.10
C GLN A 140 23.15 -56.30 3.02
N ASP A 141 23.71 -55.17 2.56
CA ASP A 141 23.17 -54.35 1.48
C ASP A 141 24.31 -53.66 0.73
N THR A 142 24.07 -53.30 -0.54
CA THR A 142 25.02 -52.63 -1.44
C THR A 142 24.24 -51.75 -2.40
N VAL A 143 24.75 -50.56 -2.69
CA VAL A 143 24.16 -49.65 -3.67
C VAL A 143 25.25 -49.14 -4.61
N VAL A 144 24.94 -49.08 -5.90
CA VAL A 144 25.79 -48.47 -6.95
C VAL A 144 25.09 -47.25 -7.51
N TYR A 145 25.15 -46.14 -6.76
CA TYR A 145 24.55 -44.88 -7.21
C TYR A 145 25.32 -44.29 -8.39
N ARG A 146 24.62 -43.48 -9.17
CA ARG A 146 25.11 -42.78 -10.37
C ARG A 146 24.39 -41.44 -10.46
N ASP A 147 24.89 -40.56 -11.33
CA ASP A 147 24.24 -39.28 -11.64
C ASP A 147 23.58 -39.43 -13.02
N GLY A 148 22.25 -39.31 -13.07
CA GLY A 148 21.47 -39.66 -14.25
C GLY A 148 21.54 -41.16 -14.62
N SER A 149 21.40 -41.49 -15.91
CA SER A 149 21.34 -42.88 -16.41
C SER A 149 20.31 -43.78 -15.71
N GLY A 150 19.20 -43.19 -15.26
CA GLY A 150 18.13 -43.85 -14.50
C GLY A 150 18.18 -43.60 -12.99
N TRP A 151 19.26 -43.04 -12.45
CA TRP A 151 19.32 -42.44 -11.11
C TRP A 151 18.89 -40.96 -11.15
N PRO A 152 18.57 -40.34 -10.00
CA PRO A 152 18.48 -38.89 -9.88
C PRO A 152 19.68 -38.18 -10.50
N THR A 153 19.47 -36.96 -11.00
CA THR A 153 20.54 -36.05 -11.39
C THR A 153 20.63 -34.94 -10.34
N THR A 154 21.81 -34.64 -9.80
CA THR A 154 22.02 -33.57 -8.78
C THR A 154 22.71 -32.32 -9.34
N SER A 155 22.96 -32.30 -10.65
CA SER A 155 23.53 -31.18 -11.44
C SER A 155 24.87 -30.58 -10.99
N GLY A 156 25.52 -31.10 -9.94
CA GLY A 156 26.92 -30.79 -9.65
C GLY A 156 27.18 -29.55 -8.79
N ASN A 157 26.27 -29.20 -7.86
CA ASN A 157 26.56 -28.37 -6.65
C ASN A 157 25.36 -28.13 -5.72
N ASP A 158 24.13 -28.54 -6.08
CA ASP A 158 22.87 -28.12 -5.42
C ASP A 158 22.64 -28.69 -3.99
N GLY A 159 23.61 -29.43 -3.42
CA GLY A 159 23.56 -29.88 -2.02
C GLY A 159 22.50 -30.94 -1.67
N ASN A 160 21.92 -31.59 -2.67
CA ASN A 160 20.81 -32.54 -2.49
C ASN A 160 21.32 -33.95 -2.19
N SER A 161 20.80 -34.57 -1.12
CA SER A 161 20.88 -36.02 -0.97
C SER A 161 19.98 -36.71 -2.00
N ILE A 162 20.22 -37.99 -2.22
CA ILE A 162 19.27 -38.89 -2.89
C ILE A 162 18.67 -39.85 -1.86
N TYR A 163 17.37 -40.10 -1.91
CA TYR A 163 16.67 -41.04 -1.04
C TYR A 163 15.82 -42.04 -1.84
N VAL A 164 15.59 -43.23 -1.28
CA VAL A 164 14.72 -44.26 -1.87
C VAL A 164 13.25 -44.03 -1.51
N LEU A 165 12.35 -44.16 -2.49
CA LEU A 165 10.91 -43.94 -2.28
C LEU A 165 10.29 -45.02 -1.36
N PRO A 166 9.25 -44.69 -0.56
CA PRO A 166 8.69 -45.56 0.47
C PRO A 166 8.28 -46.96 -0.02
N GLN A 167 7.72 -47.06 -1.22
CA GLN A 167 7.27 -48.30 -1.83
C GLN A 167 8.41 -49.24 -2.28
N TYR A 168 9.67 -48.80 -2.15
CA TYR A 168 10.87 -49.52 -2.62
C TYR A 168 11.91 -49.75 -1.51
N LEU A 169 11.51 -49.68 -0.24
CA LEU A 169 12.36 -49.94 0.94
C LEU A 169 12.74 -51.43 1.09
N SER A 170 13.63 -51.93 0.22
CA SER A 170 14.25 -53.25 0.31
C SER A 170 15.59 -53.32 -0.43
N SER A 171 16.50 -54.20 0.00
CA SER A 171 17.85 -54.41 -0.55
C SER A 171 17.90 -54.97 -1.98
N THR A 172 16.75 -55.14 -2.65
CA THR A 172 16.66 -55.52 -4.06
C THR A 172 16.02 -54.42 -4.91
N ALA A 173 15.30 -53.49 -4.27
CA ALA A 173 14.65 -52.37 -4.95
C ALA A 173 15.47 -51.07 -4.85
N ASN A 174 16.25 -50.88 -3.78
CA ASN A 174 17.18 -49.74 -3.66
C ASN A 174 18.40 -49.86 -4.60
N ASP A 175 18.65 -51.02 -5.22
CA ASP A 175 19.63 -51.19 -6.31
C ASP A 175 19.25 -50.47 -7.63
N SER A 176 17.98 -50.09 -7.79
CA SER A 176 17.45 -49.46 -9.01
C SER A 176 17.29 -47.95 -8.84
N GLY A 177 18.09 -47.16 -9.56
CA GLY A 177 18.03 -45.69 -9.51
C GLY A 177 16.65 -45.09 -9.78
N ALA A 178 15.79 -45.76 -10.56
CA ALA A 178 14.44 -45.29 -10.86
C ALA A 178 13.53 -45.22 -9.60
N ASN A 179 13.94 -45.90 -8.53
CA ASN A 179 13.28 -45.93 -7.23
C ASN A 179 13.79 -44.85 -6.27
N TRP A 180 14.79 -44.07 -6.67
CA TRP A 180 15.36 -42.96 -5.90
C TRP A 180 14.89 -41.61 -6.45
N ARG A 181 14.88 -40.58 -5.60
CA ARG A 181 14.64 -39.17 -5.97
C ARG A 181 15.67 -38.28 -5.29
N PRO A 182 15.96 -37.09 -5.85
CA PRO A 182 16.68 -36.07 -5.10
C PRO A 182 15.76 -35.58 -3.97
N SER A 183 16.35 -35.29 -2.81
CA SER A 183 15.63 -34.63 -1.72
C SER A 183 15.20 -33.23 -2.15
N SER A 184 13.92 -32.93 -1.97
CA SER A 184 13.35 -31.59 -2.20
C SER A 184 12.62 -31.18 -0.92
N GLN A 185 12.72 -29.89 -0.58
CA GLN A 185 12.04 -29.32 0.59
C GLN A 185 10.55 -29.71 0.63
N GLY A 186 10.07 -30.14 1.80
CA GLY A 186 8.66 -30.48 2.02
C GLY A 186 8.21 -31.84 1.50
N VAL A 187 9.05 -32.60 0.80
CA VAL A 187 8.74 -33.97 0.33
C VAL A 187 9.29 -34.99 1.33
N TYR A 188 8.46 -35.91 1.82
CA TYR A 188 8.85 -37.00 2.73
C TYR A 188 9.78 -36.58 3.89
N GLY A 189 9.50 -35.44 4.53
CA GLY A 189 10.26 -34.95 5.67
C GLY A 189 11.62 -34.32 5.33
N ALA A 190 11.97 -34.19 4.04
CA ALA A 190 13.15 -33.45 3.62
C ALA A 190 12.99 -31.94 3.85
N TYR A 191 14.06 -31.30 4.30
CA TYR A 191 14.14 -29.86 4.54
C TYR A 191 15.52 -29.35 4.13
N TRP A 192 15.59 -28.04 3.89
CA TRP A 192 16.86 -27.37 3.59
C TRP A 192 17.51 -26.82 4.86
N ARG A 193 18.84 -26.72 4.85
CA ARG A 193 19.62 -26.05 5.89
C ARG A 193 20.77 -25.24 5.28
N GLY A 194 20.75 -23.93 5.56
CA GLY A 194 21.77 -23.00 5.11
C GLY A 194 23.09 -23.20 5.84
N SER A 195 24.17 -23.30 5.08
CA SER A 195 25.53 -23.49 5.59
C SER A 195 26.34 -22.19 5.70
N GLY A 196 25.68 -21.04 5.47
CA GLY A 196 26.25 -19.69 5.41
C GLY A 196 26.53 -19.26 3.97
N GLY A 197 25.99 -18.11 3.56
CA GLY A 197 25.94 -17.69 2.15
C GLY A 197 24.88 -18.45 1.35
N ASP A 198 24.93 -18.32 0.02
CA ASP A 198 24.00 -18.91 -0.98
C ASP A 198 24.22 -20.44 -1.12
N SER A 199 24.28 -21.16 0.00
CA SER A 199 24.64 -22.58 0.05
C SER A 199 23.72 -23.39 0.95
N GLU A 200 22.85 -24.13 0.28
CA GLU A 200 21.74 -24.91 0.81
C GLU A 200 22.08 -26.40 0.69
N ASN A 201 21.60 -27.23 1.61
CA ASN A 201 21.60 -28.68 1.43
C ASN A 201 20.21 -29.21 1.75
N HIS A 202 19.67 -30.10 0.91
CA HIS A 202 18.37 -30.72 1.12
C HIS A 202 18.50 -32.19 1.48
N ALA A 203 17.88 -32.60 2.58
CA ALA A 203 17.85 -33.99 3.02
C ALA A 203 16.78 -34.27 4.08
N SER A 204 16.51 -35.55 4.33
CA SER A 204 15.58 -36.07 5.35
C SER A 204 16.26 -36.80 6.53
N PRO A 205 17.44 -36.40 7.03
CA PRO A 205 18.28 -37.25 7.87
C PRO A 205 17.59 -37.69 9.16
N GLY A 206 17.64 -39.00 9.43
CA GLY A 206 16.99 -39.66 10.56
C GLY A 206 15.49 -39.92 10.36
N TYR A 207 14.93 -39.66 9.17
CA TYR A 207 13.51 -39.82 8.86
C TYR A 207 13.33 -40.55 7.52
N VAL A 208 12.72 -41.74 7.58
CA VAL A 208 12.35 -42.51 6.39
C VAL A 208 10.83 -42.60 6.32
N ALA A 209 10.25 -42.05 5.24
CA ALA A 209 8.84 -42.25 4.96
C ALA A 209 8.58 -43.71 4.55
N THR A 210 7.62 -44.35 5.21
CA THR A 210 7.25 -45.76 4.98
C THR A 210 5.92 -45.95 4.24
N THR A 211 5.23 -44.85 3.94
CA THR A 211 3.97 -44.80 3.18
C THR A 211 4.17 -43.96 1.94
N ALA A 212 3.85 -44.52 0.76
CA ALA A 212 3.84 -43.77 -0.49
C ALA A 212 2.71 -42.74 -0.50
N GLN A 213 2.95 -41.58 -1.11
CA GLN A 213 1.89 -40.63 -1.40
C GLN A 213 0.84 -41.24 -2.35
N PRO A 214 -0.46 -40.96 -2.15
CA PRO A 214 -1.47 -41.23 -3.16
C PRO A 214 -1.17 -40.42 -4.43
N LYS A 215 -1.66 -40.89 -5.58
CA LYS A 215 -1.67 -40.09 -6.81
C LYS A 215 -2.39 -38.77 -6.53
N PHE A 216 -1.81 -37.65 -6.96
CA PHE A 216 -2.47 -36.36 -6.89
C PHE A 216 -3.75 -36.36 -7.75
N ALA A 217 -4.86 -35.95 -7.13
CA ALA A 217 -6.21 -36.07 -7.64
C ALA A 217 -7.08 -34.95 -7.04
N PRO A 218 -8.14 -34.52 -7.73
CA PRO A 218 -8.97 -33.42 -7.27
C PRO A 218 -9.70 -33.78 -5.97
N SER A 219 -9.87 -32.79 -5.12
CA SER A 219 -10.62 -32.86 -3.89
C SER A 219 -12.12 -33.14 -4.17
N PRO A 220 -12.78 -34.10 -3.50
CA PRO A 220 -14.19 -34.45 -3.77
C PRO A 220 -15.21 -33.33 -3.50
N ASP A 221 -14.80 -32.33 -2.72
CA ASP A 221 -15.51 -31.13 -2.30
C ASP A 221 -15.13 -29.87 -3.12
N ALA A 222 -14.21 -29.98 -4.08
CA ALA A 222 -13.83 -28.87 -4.97
C ALA A 222 -14.87 -28.64 -6.08
N VAL A 223 -15.19 -27.37 -6.34
CA VAL A 223 -16.05 -26.93 -7.45
C VAL A 223 -15.25 -26.45 -8.65
N TRP A 224 -14.12 -25.78 -8.44
CA TRP A 224 -13.21 -25.33 -9.50
C TRP A 224 -11.79 -25.07 -8.97
N SER A 225 -10.81 -24.95 -9.87
CA SER A 225 -9.41 -24.73 -9.47
C SER A 225 -8.71 -23.59 -10.22
N MET A 226 -7.71 -23.00 -9.58
CA MET A 226 -6.70 -22.12 -10.16
C MET A 226 -5.33 -22.79 -10.05
N VAL A 227 -4.46 -22.61 -11.04
CA VAL A 227 -3.06 -23.09 -11.01
C VAL A 227 -2.11 -21.90 -11.05
N VAL A 228 -1.06 -21.93 -10.23
CA VAL A 228 -0.01 -20.90 -10.21
C VAL A 228 1.34 -21.57 -10.52
N VAL A 229 1.97 -21.09 -11.58
CA VAL A 229 3.28 -21.53 -12.06
C VAL A 229 4.33 -20.49 -11.62
N PRO A 230 5.36 -20.90 -10.86
CA PRO A 230 6.38 -19.98 -10.35
C PRO A 230 7.31 -19.49 -11.46
N ASP A 231 8.36 -18.79 -11.06
CA ASP A 231 9.53 -18.41 -11.84
C ASP A 231 9.98 -19.54 -12.81
N THR A 232 9.98 -19.26 -14.12
CA THR A 232 10.26 -20.27 -15.16
C THR A 232 11.61 -20.10 -15.87
N GLN A 233 12.32 -19.01 -15.56
CA GLN A 233 13.49 -18.54 -16.26
C GLN A 233 14.60 -19.60 -16.42
N ASN A 234 14.81 -20.44 -15.40
CA ASN A 234 15.86 -21.46 -15.44
C ASN A 234 15.52 -22.67 -16.34
N TYR A 235 14.24 -23.06 -16.48
CA TYR A 235 13.84 -24.15 -17.38
C TYR A 235 14.14 -23.80 -18.85
N VAL A 236 13.91 -22.54 -19.24
CA VAL A 236 14.12 -22.08 -20.61
C VAL A 236 15.56 -21.68 -20.91
N ALA A 237 16.35 -21.35 -19.87
CA ALA A 237 17.77 -21.03 -20.00
C ALA A 237 18.68 -22.24 -20.29
N ARG A 238 18.19 -23.48 -20.12
CA ARG A 238 19.00 -24.70 -20.20
C ARG A 238 18.34 -25.72 -21.15
N PRO A 239 19.01 -26.22 -22.21
CA PRO A 239 18.37 -27.08 -23.21
C PRO A 239 17.81 -28.40 -22.67
N ASN A 240 18.37 -28.89 -21.56
CA ASN A 240 17.97 -30.15 -20.95
C ASN A 240 16.75 -30.03 -20.03
N ASP A 241 16.35 -28.82 -19.61
CA ASP A 241 15.34 -28.62 -18.56
C ASP A 241 13.98 -28.15 -19.12
N THR A 242 13.94 -27.69 -20.38
CA THR A 242 12.72 -27.19 -21.04
C THR A 242 11.54 -28.18 -21.04
N TYR A 243 11.81 -29.49 -21.05
CA TYR A 243 10.76 -30.51 -21.01
C TYR A 243 10.01 -30.57 -19.66
N ILE A 244 10.59 -30.01 -18.59
CA ILE A 244 9.98 -29.96 -17.25
C ILE A 244 8.87 -28.90 -17.23
N LEU A 245 9.14 -27.73 -17.81
CA LEU A 245 8.12 -26.71 -18.06
C LEU A 245 7.00 -27.26 -18.97
N GLN A 246 7.36 -27.98 -20.04
CA GLN A 246 6.36 -28.64 -20.90
C GLN A 246 5.49 -29.62 -20.10
N LYS A 247 6.06 -30.45 -19.20
CA LYS A 247 5.30 -31.35 -18.33
C LYS A 247 4.29 -30.63 -17.43
N GLN A 248 4.58 -29.40 -16.98
CA GLN A 248 3.61 -28.61 -16.21
C GLN A 248 2.41 -28.24 -17.09
N MET A 249 2.66 -27.76 -18.31
CA MET A 249 1.61 -27.38 -19.27
C MET A 249 0.80 -28.59 -19.74
N ASP A 250 1.46 -29.71 -20.06
CA ASP A 250 0.83 -30.98 -20.41
C ASP A 250 -0.09 -31.48 -19.28
N TRP A 251 0.38 -31.43 -18.02
CA TRP A 251 -0.44 -31.82 -16.87
C TRP A 251 -1.68 -30.93 -16.72
N ILE A 252 -1.55 -29.61 -16.91
CA ILE A 252 -2.69 -28.68 -16.84
C ILE A 252 -3.73 -29.02 -17.92
N VAL A 253 -3.31 -29.34 -19.14
CA VAL A 253 -4.22 -29.77 -20.21
C VAL A 253 -4.89 -31.10 -19.89
N ASP A 254 -4.11 -32.11 -19.50
CA ASP A 254 -4.61 -33.46 -19.19
C ASP A 254 -5.57 -33.48 -17.97
N ASN A 255 -5.46 -32.50 -17.07
CA ASN A 255 -6.24 -32.42 -15.83
C ASN A 255 -7.28 -31.27 -15.82
N LYS A 256 -7.40 -30.51 -16.91
CA LYS A 256 -8.33 -29.36 -17.08
C LYS A 256 -9.76 -29.69 -16.67
N GLU A 257 -10.28 -30.83 -17.12
CA GLU A 257 -11.65 -31.28 -16.80
C GLU A 257 -11.74 -31.86 -15.38
N ALA A 258 -10.75 -32.64 -14.95
CA ALA A 258 -10.76 -33.35 -13.66
C ALA A 258 -10.72 -32.40 -12.45
N PHE A 259 -9.87 -31.38 -12.49
CA PHE A 259 -9.77 -30.34 -11.45
C PHE A 259 -10.64 -29.12 -11.74
N ASN A 260 -11.37 -29.12 -12.88
CA ASN A 260 -12.13 -27.98 -13.38
C ASN A 260 -11.32 -26.66 -13.32
N ILE A 261 -10.11 -26.68 -13.89
CA ILE A 261 -9.14 -25.57 -13.83
C ILE A 261 -9.67 -24.39 -14.65
N GLN A 262 -9.87 -23.21 -14.07
CA GLN A 262 -10.43 -22.05 -14.80
C GLN A 262 -9.37 -21.11 -15.35
N VAL A 263 -8.24 -20.93 -14.64
CA VAL A 263 -7.18 -19.99 -15.02
C VAL A 263 -5.83 -20.47 -14.52
N VAL A 264 -4.78 -20.15 -15.28
CA VAL A 264 -3.37 -20.36 -14.91
C VAL A 264 -2.71 -19.00 -14.70
N LEU A 265 -2.00 -18.83 -13.59
CA LEU A 265 -1.18 -17.65 -13.31
C LEU A 265 0.30 -18.00 -13.46
N GLN A 266 1.12 -17.06 -13.92
CA GLN A 266 2.58 -17.17 -13.95
C GLN A 266 3.21 -15.95 -13.26
N GLU A 267 4.07 -16.19 -12.27
CA GLU A 267 4.53 -15.19 -11.29
C GLU A 267 5.68 -14.27 -11.78
N GLY A 268 5.96 -14.21 -13.09
CA GLY A 268 7.07 -13.46 -13.67
C GLY A 268 8.36 -14.27 -13.78
N ASP A 269 9.42 -13.64 -14.29
CA ASP A 269 10.67 -14.29 -14.70
C ASP A 269 10.38 -15.44 -15.68
N ILE A 270 9.84 -15.05 -16.83
CA ILE A 270 9.50 -15.94 -17.94
C ILE A 270 10.78 -16.40 -18.65
N VAL A 271 11.80 -15.54 -18.71
CA VAL A 271 13.13 -15.84 -19.27
C VAL A 271 14.24 -15.41 -18.33
N ASN A 272 15.43 -16.01 -18.47
CA ASN A 272 16.59 -15.66 -17.63
C ASN A 272 17.34 -14.42 -18.17
N ARG A 273 17.06 -14.03 -19.42
CA ARG A 273 17.49 -12.77 -20.01
C ARG A 273 16.48 -12.27 -21.03
N ASN A 274 15.98 -11.06 -20.83
CA ASN A 274 15.16 -10.34 -21.79
C ASN A 274 15.84 -10.18 -23.17
N SER A 275 17.16 -9.97 -23.22
CA SER A 275 17.90 -9.87 -24.49
C SER A 275 19.37 -10.34 -24.40
N GLY A 276 20.08 -10.34 -25.54
CA GLY A 276 21.51 -10.64 -25.60
C GLY A 276 21.92 -12.03 -26.12
N THR A 277 23.22 -12.31 -26.01
CA THR A 277 23.88 -13.53 -26.54
C THR A 277 23.67 -14.76 -25.63
N ALA A 278 24.05 -15.93 -26.13
CA ALA A 278 23.79 -17.21 -25.46
C ALA A 278 24.34 -17.28 -24.02
N THR A 279 23.47 -17.70 -23.10
CA THR A 279 23.79 -18.07 -21.71
C THR A 279 23.44 -19.55 -21.55
N ASN A 280 24.29 -20.37 -20.93
CA ASN A 280 24.11 -21.83 -20.81
C ASN A 280 23.82 -22.55 -22.15
N GLY A 281 24.30 -21.99 -23.27
CA GLY A 281 24.05 -22.50 -24.62
C GLY A 281 22.76 -22.01 -25.30
N VAL A 282 21.95 -21.18 -24.63
CA VAL A 282 20.64 -20.69 -25.13
C VAL A 282 20.63 -19.17 -25.23
N THR A 283 20.29 -18.62 -26.40
CA THR A 283 20.11 -17.16 -26.61
C THR A 283 18.78 -16.67 -26.02
N ALA A 284 18.69 -15.39 -25.66
CA ALA A 284 17.43 -14.79 -25.17
C ALA A 284 16.23 -15.05 -26.11
N VAL A 285 16.44 -14.98 -27.43
CA VAL A 285 15.41 -15.32 -28.44
C VAL A 285 14.92 -16.76 -28.32
N GLN A 286 15.82 -17.71 -28.05
CA GLN A 286 15.46 -19.11 -27.83
C GLN A 286 14.78 -19.33 -26.48
N GLN A 287 15.15 -18.58 -25.43
CA GLN A 287 14.47 -18.63 -24.12
C GLN A 287 13.01 -18.18 -24.25
N TRP A 288 12.79 -17.00 -24.86
CA TRP A 288 11.45 -16.48 -25.13
C TRP A 288 10.62 -17.41 -26.03
N GLN A 289 11.25 -18.00 -27.06
CA GLN A 289 10.55 -18.96 -27.92
C GLN A 289 10.19 -20.24 -27.17
N ALA A 290 11.07 -20.78 -26.32
CA ALA A 290 10.79 -21.98 -25.53
C ALA A 290 9.67 -21.74 -24.50
N ALA A 291 9.66 -20.59 -23.83
CA ALA A 291 8.56 -20.18 -22.95
C ALA A 291 7.24 -20.10 -23.72
N ARG A 292 7.25 -19.42 -24.88
CA ARG A 292 6.07 -19.29 -25.75
C ARG A 292 5.57 -20.64 -26.23
N ASP A 293 6.46 -21.52 -26.68
CA ASP A 293 6.10 -22.84 -27.19
C ASP A 293 5.41 -23.68 -26.11
N ALA A 294 5.95 -23.70 -24.89
CA ALA A 294 5.35 -24.40 -23.75
C ALA A 294 3.97 -23.85 -23.37
N PHE A 295 3.85 -22.53 -23.16
CA PHE A 295 2.56 -21.92 -22.80
C PHE A 295 1.53 -21.96 -23.94
N SER A 296 1.96 -22.04 -25.20
CA SER A 296 1.04 -22.18 -26.34
C SER A 296 0.21 -23.48 -26.30
N THR A 297 0.66 -24.49 -25.55
CA THR A 297 -0.10 -25.72 -25.25
C THR A 297 -1.44 -25.43 -24.56
N LEU A 298 -1.55 -24.30 -23.85
CA LEU A 298 -2.79 -23.87 -23.17
C LEU A 298 -3.78 -23.11 -24.07
N ASN A 299 -3.37 -22.69 -25.27
CA ASN A 299 -4.17 -21.81 -26.14
C ASN A 299 -5.50 -22.47 -26.54
N GLY A 300 -6.62 -21.85 -26.14
CA GLY A 300 -7.95 -22.39 -26.39
C GLY A 300 -8.38 -23.54 -25.46
N VAL A 301 -7.56 -23.91 -24.46
CA VAL A 301 -7.87 -24.93 -23.45
C VAL A 301 -8.15 -24.29 -22.08
N VAL A 302 -7.29 -23.35 -21.66
CA VAL A 302 -7.43 -22.57 -20.43
C VAL A 302 -6.80 -21.18 -20.64
N PRO A 303 -7.42 -20.09 -20.15
CA PRO A 303 -6.76 -18.79 -20.15
C PRO A 303 -5.56 -18.80 -19.19
N TYR A 304 -4.51 -18.07 -19.55
CA TYR A 304 -3.36 -17.84 -18.69
C TYR A 304 -3.07 -16.34 -18.56
N ILE A 305 -2.61 -15.93 -17.39
CA ILE A 305 -2.23 -14.57 -17.03
C ILE A 305 -0.79 -14.61 -16.52
N MET A 306 0.06 -13.69 -16.97
CA MET A 306 1.47 -13.65 -16.60
C MET A 306 1.82 -12.27 -16.06
N ALA A 307 2.52 -12.21 -14.94
CA ALA A 307 3.31 -11.05 -14.56
C ALA A 307 4.63 -11.03 -15.35
N THR A 308 5.35 -9.91 -15.31
CA THR A 308 6.75 -9.82 -15.75
C THR A 308 7.65 -9.74 -14.53
N GLY A 309 8.74 -10.52 -14.53
CA GLY A 309 9.78 -10.47 -13.50
C GLY A 309 10.95 -9.59 -13.87
N ASN A 310 11.95 -9.51 -12.99
CA ASN A 310 13.08 -8.62 -13.22
C ASN A 310 13.96 -9.07 -14.41
N HIS A 311 14.05 -10.37 -14.70
CA HIS A 311 14.77 -10.88 -15.87
C HIS A 311 14.03 -10.68 -17.20
N ASP A 312 12.74 -10.32 -17.17
CA ASP A 312 11.94 -9.98 -18.35
C ASP A 312 12.11 -8.53 -18.82
N TYR A 313 12.98 -7.76 -18.15
CA TYR A 313 13.31 -6.36 -18.44
C TYR A 313 14.79 -6.14 -18.78
N GLY A 314 15.09 -5.06 -19.50
CA GLY A 314 16.46 -4.61 -19.79
C GLY A 314 17.25 -5.57 -20.68
N PHE A 315 18.48 -5.90 -20.28
CA PHE A 315 19.37 -6.82 -20.97
C PHE A 315 19.53 -8.13 -20.20
N VAL A 316 19.92 -8.06 -18.92
CA VAL A 316 19.97 -9.21 -18.01
C VAL A 316 18.83 -9.17 -17.00
N ASN A 317 18.66 -8.06 -16.28
CA ASN A 317 17.75 -7.94 -15.15
C ASN A 317 17.45 -6.47 -14.79
N SER A 318 16.31 -5.94 -15.26
CA SER A 318 15.79 -4.62 -14.91
C SER A 318 16.78 -3.45 -15.02
N GLU A 319 17.64 -3.43 -16.06
CA GLU A 319 18.47 -2.24 -16.34
C GLU A 319 17.66 -1.08 -16.94
N THR A 320 16.55 -1.38 -17.62
CA THR A 320 15.56 -0.42 -18.15
C THR A 320 14.17 -1.06 -18.13
N ARG A 321 13.09 -0.26 -18.24
CA ARG A 321 11.71 -0.79 -18.40
C ARG A 321 11.41 -1.40 -19.79
N ASP A 322 12.43 -1.66 -20.62
CA ASP A 322 12.25 -2.30 -21.92
C ASP A 322 12.01 -3.82 -21.76
N THR A 323 10.84 -4.33 -22.17
CA THR A 323 10.54 -5.78 -22.17
C THR A 323 10.30 -6.32 -23.58
N LYS A 324 10.59 -7.62 -23.79
CA LYS A 324 10.17 -8.38 -24.97
C LYS A 324 8.88 -9.17 -24.77
N PHE A 325 8.30 -9.17 -23.57
CA PHE A 325 7.07 -9.90 -23.23
C PHE A 325 5.98 -9.77 -24.31
N ASN A 326 5.53 -8.54 -24.63
CA ASN A 326 4.50 -8.25 -25.64
C ASN A 326 4.89 -8.61 -27.10
N THR A 327 6.15 -8.98 -27.35
CA THR A 327 6.60 -9.49 -28.66
C THR A 327 6.21 -10.96 -28.83
N TYR A 328 6.31 -11.74 -27.76
CA TYR A 328 6.11 -13.19 -27.75
C TYR A 328 4.74 -13.61 -27.19
N PHE A 329 4.16 -12.83 -26.29
CA PHE A 329 2.85 -13.08 -25.69
C PHE A 329 1.90 -11.93 -26.02
N LYS A 330 0.73 -12.27 -26.58
CA LYS A 330 -0.32 -11.32 -26.95
C LYS A 330 -1.67 -11.90 -26.57
N ALA A 331 -2.64 -11.03 -26.23
CA ALA A 331 -4.00 -11.45 -25.92
C ALA A 331 -4.58 -12.35 -27.01
N THR A 332 -4.29 -12.04 -28.28
CA THR A 332 -4.73 -12.78 -29.48
C THR A 332 -4.11 -14.17 -29.66
N ASP A 333 -3.06 -14.55 -28.91
CA ASP A 333 -2.50 -15.90 -28.98
C ASP A 333 -3.45 -16.94 -28.36
N ASN A 334 -4.20 -16.56 -27.32
CA ASN A 334 -5.17 -17.41 -26.63
C ASN A 334 -6.60 -16.82 -26.73
N PRO A 335 -7.54 -17.45 -27.45
CA PRO A 335 -8.90 -16.91 -27.62
C PRO A 335 -9.69 -16.81 -26.30
N LEU A 336 -9.27 -17.52 -25.24
CA LEU A 336 -9.85 -17.42 -23.90
C LEU A 336 -9.35 -16.21 -23.11
N VAL A 337 -8.31 -15.52 -23.59
CA VAL A 337 -7.80 -14.25 -23.07
C VAL A 337 -8.24 -13.09 -23.97
N ASP A 338 -8.26 -13.28 -25.29
CA ASP A 338 -8.60 -12.25 -26.28
C ASP A 338 -10.00 -11.63 -26.09
N PRO A 339 -10.11 -10.33 -25.72
CA PRO A 339 -11.40 -9.67 -25.50
C PRO A 339 -12.25 -9.60 -26.77
N THR A 340 -11.63 -9.62 -27.96
CA THR A 340 -12.35 -9.60 -29.24
C THR A 340 -13.04 -10.93 -29.56
N GLN A 341 -12.66 -12.00 -28.84
CA GLN A 341 -13.24 -13.35 -28.94
C GLN A 341 -14.07 -13.71 -27.69
N GLY A 342 -14.27 -12.77 -26.76
CA GLY A 342 -15.00 -12.98 -25.50
C GLY A 342 -14.14 -13.54 -24.36
N GLY A 343 -12.81 -13.47 -24.48
CA GLY A 343 -11.87 -13.86 -23.44
C GLY A 343 -11.82 -12.92 -22.23
N ILE A 344 -11.10 -13.33 -21.20
CA ILE A 344 -11.17 -12.75 -19.85
C ILE A 344 -10.47 -11.41 -19.66
N LEU A 345 -9.62 -10.96 -20.59
CA LEU A 345 -8.96 -9.64 -20.48
C LEU A 345 -10.00 -8.52 -20.61
N LYS A 346 -9.98 -7.54 -19.69
CA LYS A 346 -10.88 -6.38 -19.76
C LYS A 346 -10.16 -5.10 -20.17
N GLY A 347 -8.93 -4.92 -19.71
CA GLY A 347 -8.15 -3.75 -20.11
C GLY A 347 -6.68 -3.84 -19.73
N THR A 348 -5.89 -2.99 -20.39
CA THR A 348 -4.46 -2.82 -20.19
C THR A 348 -4.17 -1.34 -19.95
N MET A 349 -3.19 -1.02 -19.11
CA MET A 349 -2.82 0.38 -18.82
C MET A 349 -2.33 1.10 -20.09
N VAL A 350 -1.54 0.39 -20.91
CA VAL A 350 -1.16 0.80 -22.27
C VAL A 350 -1.86 -0.14 -23.25
N PRO A 351 -2.62 0.35 -24.26
CA PRO A 351 -3.41 -0.51 -25.14
C PRO A 351 -2.59 -1.60 -25.85
N GLY A 352 -2.89 -2.86 -25.56
CA GLY A 352 -2.24 -4.03 -26.16
C GLY A 352 -0.97 -4.51 -25.47
N GLU A 353 -0.60 -3.91 -24.33
CA GLU A 353 0.55 -4.32 -23.51
C GLU A 353 0.08 -5.05 -22.25
N LEU A 354 0.47 -6.32 -22.08
CA LEU A 354 -0.11 -7.22 -21.07
C LEU A 354 0.54 -7.14 -19.68
N GLN A 355 1.71 -6.51 -19.54
CA GLN A 355 2.45 -6.46 -18.26
C GLN A 355 1.78 -5.59 -17.20
N ASN A 356 0.79 -4.77 -17.58
CA ASN A 356 -0.08 -4.02 -16.65
C ASN A 356 -1.52 -4.15 -17.15
N ALA A 357 -2.21 -5.18 -16.67
CA ALA A 357 -3.49 -5.63 -17.21
C ALA A 357 -4.45 -6.11 -16.12
N TYR A 358 -5.75 -6.05 -16.38
CA TYR A 358 -6.77 -6.63 -15.51
C TYR A 358 -7.76 -7.50 -16.28
N TYR A 359 -8.22 -8.56 -15.61
CA TYR A 359 -8.97 -9.67 -16.17
C TYR A 359 -10.16 -9.98 -15.25
N GLU A 360 -11.28 -10.41 -15.84
CA GLU A 360 -12.52 -10.67 -15.08
C GLU A 360 -13.25 -11.86 -15.70
N PHE A 361 -13.74 -12.75 -14.83
CA PHE A 361 -14.63 -13.84 -15.18
C PHE A 361 -15.49 -14.23 -13.97
N THR A 362 -16.71 -14.71 -14.22
CA THR A 362 -17.52 -15.38 -13.20
C THR A 362 -17.08 -16.85 -13.12
N ALA A 363 -16.64 -17.29 -11.95
CA ALA A 363 -16.20 -18.66 -11.70
C ALA A 363 -17.40 -19.64 -11.58
N PRO A 364 -17.18 -20.96 -11.70
CA PRO A 364 -18.24 -21.97 -11.66
C PRO A 364 -19.09 -22.04 -10.37
N ASP A 365 -18.61 -21.46 -9.28
CA ASP A 365 -19.33 -21.29 -8.01
C ASP A 365 -20.25 -20.05 -7.99
N GLY A 366 -20.14 -19.16 -9.00
CA GLY A 366 -20.85 -17.89 -9.09
C GLY A 366 -20.05 -16.68 -8.61
N ARG A 367 -18.78 -16.84 -8.21
CA ARG A 367 -17.90 -15.75 -7.77
C ARG A 367 -17.42 -14.91 -8.94
N ASP A 368 -17.61 -13.59 -8.89
CA ASP A 368 -16.95 -12.70 -9.84
C ASP A 368 -15.49 -12.46 -9.41
N MET A 369 -14.56 -12.90 -10.26
CA MET A 369 -13.11 -12.80 -10.04
C MET A 369 -12.55 -11.57 -10.74
N LEU A 370 -11.71 -10.79 -10.07
CA LEU A 370 -11.00 -9.65 -10.64
C LEU A 370 -9.48 -9.81 -10.46
N ILE A 371 -8.76 -10.21 -11.51
CA ILE A 371 -7.32 -10.49 -11.44
C ILE A 371 -6.53 -9.33 -12.05
N PHE A 372 -5.62 -8.74 -11.27
CA PHE A 372 -4.64 -7.77 -11.75
C PHE A 372 -3.29 -8.47 -11.99
N SER A 373 -2.69 -8.20 -13.16
CA SER A 373 -1.28 -8.51 -13.42
C SER A 373 -0.53 -7.19 -13.54
N LEU A 374 0.42 -6.94 -12.64
CA LEU A 374 1.25 -5.73 -12.62
C LEU A 374 2.72 -6.07 -12.85
N GLU A 375 3.44 -5.14 -13.46
CA GLU A 375 4.87 -5.27 -13.79
C GLU A 375 5.75 -5.51 -12.55
N PHE A 376 6.94 -6.09 -12.73
CA PHE A 376 7.95 -6.06 -11.67
C PHE A 376 8.19 -4.61 -11.19
N TRP A 377 8.11 -4.43 -9.88
CA TRP A 377 8.31 -3.16 -9.19
C TRP A 377 7.46 -2.01 -9.80
N PRO A 378 6.11 -2.08 -9.63
CA PRO A 378 5.15 -1.20 -10.31
C PRO A 378 5.36 0.28 -10.02
N ARG A 379 5.23 1.15 -11.03
CA ARG A 379 5.25 2.61 -10.84
C ARG A 379 4.03 3.11 -10.07
N ASP A 380 4.13 4.24 -9.38
CA ASP A 380 2.98 4.86 -8.68
C ASP A 380 1.76 5.03 -9.60
N ASN A 381 1.95 5.45 -10.86
CA ASN A 381 0.85 5.59 -11.80
C ASN A 381 0.24 4.25 -12.27
N VAL A 382 0.96 3.13 -12.16
CA VAL A 382 0.43 1.77 -12.37
C VAL A 382 -0.42 1.36 -11.16
N VAL A 383 0.08 1.64 -9.95
CA VAL A 383 -0.60 1.33 -8.68
C VAL A 383 -1.90 2.14 -8.55
N ASP A 384 -1.85 3.45 -8.82
CA ASP A 384 -3.04 4.31 -8.84
C ASP A 384 -4.05 3.90 -9.93
N TRP A 385 -3.57 3.48 -11.11
CA TRP A 385 -4.43 2.94 -12.17
C TRP A 385 -5.16 1.67 -11.70
N ALA A 386 -4.43 0.69 -11.13
CA ALA A 386 -5.01 -0.53 -10.59
C ALA A 386 -6.02 -0.25 -9.46
N LYS A 387 -5.65 0.62 -8.51
CA LYS A 387 -6.54 1.08 -7.42
C LYS A 387 -7.82 1.72 -7.95
N SER A 388 -7.71 2.59 -8.97
CA SER A 388 -8.85 3.27 -9.60
C SER A 388 -9.82 2.31 -10.33
N ILE A 389 -9.37 1.08 -10.61
CA ILE A 389 -10.22 0.00 -11.15
C ILE A 389 -10.79 -0.82 -9.99
N ALA A 390 -9.94 -1.27 -9.06
CA ALA A 390 -10.37 -2.10 -7.92
C ALA A 390 -11.46 -1.41 -7.08
N GLN A 391 -11.39 -0.09 -6.91
CA GLN A 391 -12.37 0.72 -6.17
C GLN A 391 -13.63 1.11 -6.97
N GLN A 392 -13.84 0.61 -8.20
CA GLN A 392 -15.07 0.91 -8.95
C GLN A 392 -16.27 0.18 -8.33
N PRO A 393 -17.46 0.81 -8.20
CA PRO A 393 -18.62 0.19 -7.56
C PRO A 393 -19.06 -1.17 -8.14
N GLN A 394 -18.77 -1.43 -9.42
CA GLN A 394 -19.08 -2.70 -10.08
C GLN A 394 -18.17 -3.87 -9.65
N TYR A 395 -17.06 -3.58 -8.95
CA TYR A 395 -16.08 -4.56 -8.49
C TYR A 395 -16.02 -4.66 -6.95
N ALA A 396 -16.93 -3.99 -6.23
CA ALA A 396 -16.95 -3.96 -4.77
C ALA A 396 -17.17 -5.34 -4.14
N ASP A 397 -17.97 -6.20 -4.77
CA ASP A 397 -18.25 -7.57 -4.33
C ASP A 397 -17.40 -8.64 -5.07
N SER A 398 -16.41 -8.24 -5.89
CA SER A 398 -15.55 -9.17 -6.63
C SER A 398 -14.38 -9.67 -5.76
N THR A 399 -14.06 -10.95 -5.80
CA THR A 399 -12.82 -11.48 -5.21
C THR A 399 -11.64 -11.03 -6.06
N ALA A 400 -10.90 -10.02 -5.60
CA ALA A 400 -9.76 -9.48 -6.33
C ALA A 400 -8.44 -10.19 -5.98
N VAL A 401 -7.60 -10.36 -7.00
CA VAL A 401 -6.31 -11.06 -6.93
C VAL A 401 -5.21 -10.16 -7.49
N LEU A 402 -4.09 -10.03 -6.77
CA LEU A 402 -2.88 -9.38 -7.29
C LEU A 402 -1.83 -10.42 -7.69
N LEU A 403 -1.49 -10.48 -8.98
CA LEU A 403 -0.33 -11.16 -9.52
C LEU A 403 0.76 -10.11 -9.81
N THR A 404 1.90 -10.21 -9.13
CA THR A 404 3.08 -9.37 -9.37
C THR A 404 4.31 -10.16 -8.99
N HIS A 405 5.47 -9.86 -9.56
CA HIS A 405 6.66 -10.66 -9.33
C HIS A 405 7.22 -10.54 -7.91
N SER A 406 7.10 -9.38 -7.26
CA SER A 406 7.75 -9.07 -5.99
C SER A 406 6.77 -8.44 -4.98
N LEU A 407 6.46 -9.16 -3.88
CA LEU A 407 5.63 -8.65 -2.80
C LEU A 407 6.11 -9.08 -1.40
N ILE A 408 6.24 -10.38 -1.12
CA ILE A 408 6.65 -10.91 0.19
C ILE A 408 7.94 -11.74 0.11
N ASN A 409 8.65 -11.88 1.24
CA ASN A 409 9.84 -12.74 1.40
C ASN A 409 9.48 -14.13 1.99
N SER A 410 10.41 -15.07 2.15
CA SER A 410 10.16 -16.23 3.02
C SER A 410 10.04 -15.80 4.49
N GLY A 411 8.81 -15.68 4.98
CA GLY A 411 8.47 -15.27 6.33
C GLY A 411 7.50 -14.07 6.35
N ASP A 412 7.36 -13.43 7.50
CA ASP A 412 6.37 -12.36 7.72
C ASP A 412 6.78 -10.98 7.15
N GLY A 413 7.84 -10.92 6.32
CA GLY A 413 8.40 -9.69 5.78
C GLY A 413 7.87 -9.33 4.38
N TYR A 414 7.75 -8.04 4.09
CA TYR A 414 7.59 -7.55 2.72
C TYR A 414 8.94 -7.53 1.99
N TRP A 415 8.92 -7.77 0.68
CA TRP A 415 10.06 -7.50 -0.18
C TRP A 415 10.32 -5.99 -0.25
N GLY A 416 11.60 -5.60 -0.21
CA GLY A 416 12.06 -4.22 -0.24
C GLY A 416 13.31 -4.11 -1.10
N THR A 417 13.39 -3.03 -1.87
CA THR A 417 14.57 -2.67 -2.66
C THR A 417 15.55 -1.85 -1.81
N THR A 418 16.85 -2.03 -2.03
CA THR A 418 17.86 -1.03 -1.64
C THR A 418 18.22 -0.18 -2.87
N ASP A 419 18.49 1.11 -2.66
CA ASP A 419 18.71 2.10 -3.73
C ASP A 419 19.86 1.78 -4.72
N GLU A 420 20.71 0.78 -4.42
CA GLU A 420 21.81 0.33 -5.28
C GLU A 420 21.57 -1.05 -5.94
N SER A 421 20.39 -1.66 -5.80
CA SER A 421 20.12 -3.04 -6.22
C SER A 421 19.69 -3.21 -7.69
N TYR A 422 18.97 -2.24 -8.27
CA TYR A 422 18.54 -2.22 -9.67
C TYR A 422 18.74 -0.83 -10.28
N LEU A 423 19.03 -0.75 -11.58
CA LEU A 423 19.27 0.54 -12.29
C LEU A 423 17.98 1.24 -12.77
N MET A 424 16.86 0.54 -12.67
CA MET A 424 15.51 1.06 -12.93
C MET A 424 15.10 1.98 -11.78
N GLU A 425 14.30 3.01 -12.03
CA GLU A 425 13.84 3.96 -11.00
C GLU A 425 12.31 3.93 -10.84
N GLY A 426 11.84 4.41 -9.68
CA GLY A 426 10.44 4.79 -9.44
C GLY A 426 9.44 3.63 -9.39
N GLY A 427 9.78 2.51 -8.73
CA GLY A 427 8.85 1.42 -8.46
C GLY A 427 8.42 1.34 -6.98
N ASN A 428 7.32 0.63 -6.73
CA ASN A 428 6.72 0.39 -5.42
C ASN A 428 7.14 -0.98 -4.87
N ASP A 429 7.66 -1.01 -3.64
CA ASP A 429 8.01 -2.25 -2.97
C ASP A 429 6.80 -2.99 -2.37
N GLY A 430 7.03 -4.11 -1.66
CA GLY A 430 5.95 -4.89 -1.06
C GLY A 430 5.15 -4.14 0.01
N SER A 431 5.80 -3.25 0.75
CA SER A 431 5.18 -2.40 1.77
C SER A 431 4.38 -1.28 1.13
N ASP A 432 4.87 -0.71 0.04
CA ASP A 432 4.14 0.27 -0.78
C ASP A 432 2.88 -0.36 -1.40
N LEU A 433 3.00 -1.51 -2.08
CA LEU A 433 1.86 -2.19 -2.70
C LEU A 433 0.81 -2.59 -1.66
N TRP A 434 1.25 -3.00 -0.46
CA TRP A 434 0.34 -3.21 0.66
C TRP A 434 -0.43 -1.92 1.03
N ASN A 435 0.27 -0.83 1.31
CA ASN A 435 -0.34 0.39 1.84
C ASN A 435 -1.12 1.19 0.78
N LYS A 436 -0.67 1.21 -0.48
CA LYS A 436 -1.23 2.02 -1.57
C LYS A 436 -2.31 1.31 -2.38
N LEU A 437 -2.38 -0.03 -2.37
CA LEU A 437 -3.35 -0.81 -3.17
C LEU A 437 -4.14 -1.82 -2.33
N LEU A 438 -3.46 -2.84 -1.78
CA LEU A 438 -4.13 -4.01 -1.19
C LEU A 438 -4.97 -3.64 0.05
N LYS A 439 -4.38 -2.88 0.97
CA LYS A 439 -5.02 -2.46 2.22
C LYS A 439 -6.25 -1.55 1.99
N VAL A 440 -6.24 -0.75 0.92
CA VAL A 440 -7.18 0.38 0.74
C VAL A 440 -8.27 0.15 -0.32
N SER A 441 -8.20 -0.93 -1.11
CA SER A 441 -9.20 -1.18 -2.16
C SER A 441 -10.41 -1.98 -1.67
N GLY A 442 -10.30 -2.70 -0.55
CA GLY A 442 -11.40 -3.40 0.12
C GLY A 442 -11.82 -4.75 -0.47
N ASN A 443 -11.42 -5.08 -1.71
CA ASN A 443 -11.84 -6.31 -2.40
C ASN A 443 -10.71 -7.30 -2.72
N PHE A 444 -9.45 -7.00 -2.40
CA PHE A 444 -8.33 -7.93 -2.57
C PHE A 444 -8.35 -9.01 -1.48
N GLU A 445 -8.32 -10.27 -1.89
CA GLU A 445 -8.33 -11.43 -0.98
C GLU A 445 -7.12 -12.33 -1.13
N MET A 446 -6.45 -12.32 -2.29
CA MET A 446 -5.31 -13.18 -2.59
C MET A 446 -4.21 -12.44 -3.35
N THR A 447 -2.95 -12.78 -3.10
CA THR A 447 -1.81 -12.32 -3.90
C THR A 447 -0.81 -13.43 -4.17
N PHE A 448 -0.11 -13.33 -5.30
CA PHE A 448 0.88 -14.32 -5.78
C PHE A 448 2.14 -13.59 -6.24
N ASN A 449 3.32 -14.06 -5.79
CA ASN A 449 4.63 -13.53 -6.18
C ASN A 449 5.76 -14.57 -6.14
N GLY A 450 6.77 -14.36 -7.00
CA GLY A 450 7.98 -15.18 -7.11
C GLY A 450 9.21 -14.43 -6.59
N HIS A 451 10.25 -14.30 -7.42
CA HIS A 451 11.43 -13.41 -7.26
C HIS A 451 12.47 -13.79 -6.21
N ILE A 452 12.05 -14.28 -5.03
CA ILE A 452 12.96 -14.35 -3.87
C ILE A 452 13.95 -15.52 -4.01
N GLY A 453 15.25 -15.25 -3.88
CA GLY A 453 16.31 -16.22 -4.14
C GLY A 453 16.43 -17.37 -3.14
N GLY A 454 16.90 -18.53 -3.61
CA GLY A 454 16.89 -19.80 -2.88
C GLY A 454 15.54 -20.51 -2.95
N ASP A 455 15.41 -21.64 -2.24
CA ASP A 455 14.23 -22.50 -2.33
C ASP A 455 13.14 -22.06 -1.33
N GLN A 456 12.51 -20.93 -1.66
CA GLN A 456 11.70 -20.14 -0.74
C GLN A 456 10.18 -20.29 -0.95
N VAL A 457 9.48 -20.46 0.17
CA VAL A 457 8.01 -20.34 0.24
C VAL A 457 7.63 -19.35 1.33
N GLY A 458 6.60 -18.55 1.06
CA GLY A 458 6.02 -17.60 1.99
C GLY A 458 4.50 -17.70 2.01
N TYR A 459 3.93 -17.42 3.17
CA TYR A 459 2.49 -17.23 3.36
C TYR A 459 2.27 -16.28 4.53
N ARG A 460 1.50 -15.22 4.32
CA ARG A 460 1.09 -14.29 5.37
C ARG A 460 -0.34 -13.80 5.13
N VAL A 461 -0.98 -13.35 6.20
CA VAL A 461 -2.33 -12.79 6.16
C VAL A 461 -2.31 -11.44 6.87
N ASN A 462 -2.93 -10.44 6.25
CA ASN A 462 -3.12 -9.13 6.85
C ASN A 462 -4.52 -8.61 6.51
N LYS A 463 -5.15 -7.86 7.44
CA LYS A 463 -6.48 -7.29 7.22
C LYS A 463 -6.45 -6.02 6.38
N SER A 464 -7.38 -5.92 5.44
CA SER A 464 -7.68 -4.69 4.70
C SER A 464 -8.36 -3.66 5.61
N ASN A 465 -8.52 -2.42 5.13
CA ASN A 465 -9.34 -1.40 5.79
C ASN A 465 -10.84 -1.76 5.84
N ALA A 466 -11.31 -2.68 5.00
CA ALA A 466 -12.68 -3.19 5.04
C ALA A 466 -12.86 -4.34 6.05
N GLY A 467 -11.77 -4.85 6.63
CA GLY A 467 -11.76 -5.91 7.65
C GLY A 467 -11.44 -7.30 7.11
N ASP A 468 -11.44 -7.47 5.79
CA ASP A 468 -11.22 -8.75 5.10
C ASP A 468 -9.76 -9.21 5.14
N ASP A 469 -9.54 -10.52 5.10
CA ASP A 469 -8.21 -11.13 5.15
C ASP A 469 -7.59 -11.22 3.76
N VAL A 470 -6.41 -10.60 3.58
CA VAL A 470 -5.63 -10.67 2.34
C VAL A 470 -4.57 -11.76 2.46
N HIS A 471 -4.77 -12.88 1.76
CA HIS A 471 -3.91 -14.06 1.75
C HIS A 471 -2.77 -13.92 0.74
N GLN A 472 -1.58 -13.60 1.23
CA GLN A 472 -0.41 -13.32 0.39
C GLN A 472 0.49 -14.54 0.31
N MET A 473 0.81 -14.99 -0.91
CA MET A 473 1.51 -16.24 -1.16
C MET A 473 2.77 -16.03 -2.01
N LEU A 474 3.89 -16.61 -1.55
CA LEU A 474 5.15 -16.70 -2.28
C LEU A 474 5.48 -18.16 -2.56
N ILE A 475 5.84 -18.49 -3.80
CA ILE A 475 6.55 -19.72 -4.14
C ILE A 475 7.63 -19.42 -5.16
N ASN A 476 8.89 -19.58 -4.76
CA ASN A 476 10.00 -19.65 -5.70
C ASN A 476 10.74 -20.97 -5.50
N SER A 477 10.95 -21.68 -6.60
CA SER A 477 11.74 -22.92 -6.64
C SER A 477 12.88 -22.86 -7.65
N GLN A 478 13.12 -21.72 -8.31
CA GLN A 478 14.01 -21.64 -9.48
C GLN A 478 15.46 -22.13 -9.23
N PHE A 479 15.89 -22.17 -7.97
CA PHE A 479 17.24 -22.58 -7.56
C PHE A 479 17.36 -24.08 -7.28
N GLU A 480 16.26 -24.82 -7.17
CA GLU A 480 16.28 -26.28 -7.06
C GLU A 480 16.92 -26.92 -8.31
N THR A 481 17.52 -28.09 -8.07
CA THR A 481 17.93 -29.06 -9.10
C THR A 481 16.86 -29.24 -10.18
N ASN A 482 17.30 -29.53 -11.41
CA ASN A 482 16.43 -29.60 -12.59
C ASN A 482 15.67 -28.28 -12.86
N ALA A 483 16.29 -27.13 -12.51
CA ALA A 483 15.78 -25.78 -12.73
C ALA A 483 14.45 -25.44 -12.02
N GLY A 484 14.14 -26.14 -10.93
CA GLY A 484 12.91 -25.92 -10.16
C GLY A 484 12.02 -27.15 -9.95
N ASN A 485 12.47 -28.34 -10.37
CA ASN A 485 11.79 -29.62 -10.16
C ASN A 485 10.31 -29.69 -10.64
N GLY A 486 9.82 -28.71 -11.39
CA GLY A 486 8.46 -28.64 -11.93
C GLY A 486 7.37 -28.29 -10.90
N TRP A 487 7.69 -27.68 -9.77
CA TRP A 487 6.68 -27.30 -8.76
C TRP A 487 5.68 -26.26 -9.29
N MET A 488 4.40 -26.43 -8.93
CA MET A 488 3.32 -25.47 -9.15
C MET A 488 2.29 -25.58 -8.02
N ARG A 489 1.60 -24.49 -7.70
CA ARG A 489 0.47 -24.52 -6.75
C ARG A 489 -0.84 -24.80 -7.48
N VAL A 490 -1.68 -25.62 -6.88
CA VAL A 490 -3.08 -25.80 -7.24
C VAL A 490 -3.93 -25.29 -6.07
N LEU A 491 -4.85 -24.39 -6.37
CA LEU A 491 -5.81 -23.83 -5.44
C LEU A 491 -7.19 -24.35 -5.82
N GLU A 492 -7.76 -25.21 -4.98
CA GLU A 492 -9.08 -25.80 -5.17
C GLU A 492 -10.11 -25.01 -4.35
N PHE A 493 -11.05 -24.35 -5.01
CA PHE A 493 -12.16 -23.64 -4.38
C PHE A 493 -13.25 -24.65 -4.03
N LEU A 494 -13.72 -24.65 -2.78
CA LEU A 494 -14.60 -25.69 -2.26
C LEU A 494 -16.09 -25.32 -2.37
N ALA A 495 -16.94 -26.34 -2.32
CA ALA A 495 -18.40 -26.21 -2.49
C ALA A 495 -19.14 -25.46 -1.36
N ASP A 496 -18.43 -25.04 -0.31
CA ASP A 496 -18.97 -24.17 0.75
C ASP A 496 -19.03 -22.69 0.33
N GLY A 497 -18.26 -22.30 -0.70
CA GLY A 497 -18.22 -20.93 -1.20
C GLY A 497 -17.36 -19.97 -0.37
N GLU A 498 -16.54 -20.48 0.56
CA GLU A 498 -15.63 -19.67 1.40
C GLU A 498 -14.25 -20.31 1.61
N THR A 499 -14.09 -21.62 1.46
CA THR A 499 -12.79 -22.30 1.65
C THR A 499 -12.02 -22.47 0.33
N VAL A 500 -10.72 -22.20 0.34
CA VAL A 500 -9.79 -22.55 -0.73
C VAL A 500 -8.66 -23.43 -0.19
N ARG A 501 -8.47 -24.61 -0.78
CA ARG A 501 -7.44 -25.58 -0.42
C ARG A 501 -6.22 -25.42 -1.33
N VAL A 502 -5.06 -25.14 -0.75
CA VAL A 502 -3.80 -24.91 -1.46
C VAL A 502 -2.91 -26.16 -1.37
N SER A 503 -2.37 -26.62 -2.50
CA SER A 503 -1.41 -27.72 -2.57
C SER A 503 -0.31 -27.46 -3.59
N THR A 504 0.96 -27.69 -3.21
CA THR A 504 2.11 -27.61 -4.14
C THR A 504 2.48 -28.99 -4.67
N TYR A 505 2.43 -29.17 -5.99
CA TYR A 505 2.61 -30.44 -6.69
C TYR A 505 3.64 -30.33 -7.83
N SER A 506 4.35 -31.42 -8.13
CA SER A 506 5.26 -31.54 -9.27
C SER A 506 4.82 -32.68 -10.21
N PRO A 507 4.47 -32.39 -11.47
CA PRO A 507 4.22 -33.41 -12.49
C PRO A 507 5.52 -34.02 -13.05
N HIS A 508 6.68 -33.44 -12.70
CA HIS A 508 7.97 -34.05 -12.99
C HIS A 508 8.21 -35.29 -12.10
N PHE A 509 7.88 -35.20 -10.81
CA PHE A 509 8.04 -36.30 -9.85
C PHE A 509 6.77 -37.15 -9.62
N ASP A 510 5.58 -36.62 -9.92
CA ASP A 510 4.27 -37.11 -9.44
C ASP A 510 4.21 -37.20 -7.90
N LEU A 511 4.65 -36.12 -7.25
CA LEU A 511 4.68 -35.95 -5.79
C LEU A 511 4.21 -34.54 -5.41
N TYR A 512 3.74 -34.40 -4.18
CA TYR A 512 3.36 -33.12 -3.58
C TYR A 512 4.15 -32.84 -2.29
N ARG A 513 4.31 -31.56 -1.94
CA ARG A 513 4.92 -31.13 -0.69
C ARG A 513 3.90 -31.23 0.44
N THR A 514 4.29 -31.82 1.58
CA THR A 514 3.38 -32.17 2.70
C THR A 514 3.59 -31.33 3.95
N ASN A 515 4.35 -30.23 3.87
CA ASN A 515 4.55 -29.33 5.00
C ASN A 515 3.48 -28.22 5.00
N ALA A 516 3.23 -27.60 6.16
CA ALA A 516 2.17 -26.61 6.32
C ALA A 516 2.36 -25.33 5.47
N ALA A 517 3.56 -25.08 4.95
CA ALA A 517 3.83 -23.96 4.05
C ALA A 517 3.43 -24.23 2.58
N ASN A 518 3.17 -25.50 2.23
CA ASN A 518 2.81 -25.93 0.88
C ASN A 518 1.46 -26.68 0.81
N GLN A 519 0.88 -27.03 1.97
CA GLN A 519 -0.47 -27.60 2.12
C GLN A 519 -1.19 -26.94 3.29
N PHE A 520 -2.22 -26.15 2.96
CA PHE A 520 -3.05 -25.40 3.91
C PHE A 520 -4.39 -25.03 3.27
N GLU A 521 -5.34 -24.61 4.09
CA GLU A 521 -6.63 -24.05 3.66
C GLU A 521 -6.69 -22.58 4.07
N ILE A 522 -7.35 -21.76 3.26
CA ILE A 522 -7.66 -20.35 3.55
C ILE A 522 -9.17 -20.12 3.49
N THR A 523 -9.64 -19.07 4.16
CA THR A 523 -11.04 -18.67 4.16
C THR A 523 -11.15 -17.29 3.51
N ILE A 524 -11.78 -17.24 2.35
CA ILE A 524 -12.11 -16.02 1.61
C ILE A 524 -13.57 -15.65 1.84
N SER A 525 -13.95 -14.47 1.36
CA SER A 525 -15.29 -13.90 1.49
C SER A 525 -16.34 -14.87 0.93
N PRO A 526 -17.44 -15.11 1.66
CA PRO A 526 -18.49 -16.00 1.23
C PRO A 526 -19.21 -15.41 0.01
N LEU A 527 -19.66 -16.28 -0.89
CA LEU A 527 -20.42 -15.89 -2.09
C LEU A 527 -21.61 -14.97 -1.73
N THR A 528 -21.66 -13.80 -2.36
CA THR A 528 -22.69 -12.77 -2.19
C THR A 528 -24.02 -13.18 -2.82
N ASN A 529 -24.67 -14.18 -2.23
CA ASN A 529 -25.99 -14.62 -2.68
C ASN A 529 -27.08 -13.62 -2.24
N PRO A 530 -27.83 -12.99 -3.16
CA PRO A 530 -28.94 -12.10 -2.81
C PRO A 530 -30.09 -12.79 -2.05
N GLU A 531 -30.20 -14.13 -2.08
CA GLU A 531 -31.12 -14.86 -1.20
C GLU A 531 -30.73 -14.81 0.29
N TYR A 532 -29.57 -14.25 0.63
CA TYR A 532 -29.03 -14.15 1.98
C TYR A 532 -28.80 -12.71 2.47
N ALA A 533 -29.01 -11.67 1.66
CA ALA A 533 -28.76 -10.28 2.07
C ALA A 533 -29.70 -9.80 3.20
N LEU A 534 -29.18 -9.19 4.28
CA LEU A 534 -30.02 -8.76 5.41
C LEU A 534 -30.59 -7.37 5.19
N VAL A 535 -31.88 -7.31 4.84
CA VAL A 535 -32.72 -6.12 5.01
C VAL A 535 -33.83 -6.45 6.02
N TRP A 536 -33.69 -5.94 7.24
CA TRP A 536 -34.60 -6.29 8.35
C TRP A 536 -35.33 -5.09 8.94
N ASN A 537 -36.56 -5.31 9.40
CA ASN A 537 -37.34 -4.36 10.18
C ASN A 537 -37.69 -4.95 11.55
N ASN A 538 -37.12 -4.37 12.62
CA ASN A 538 -37.48 -4.73 13.99
C ASN A 538 -38.56 -3.78 14.52
N ASN A 539 -39.75 -4.32 14.79
CA ASN A 539 -40.90 -3.56 15.31
C ASN A 539 -41.20 -4.06 16.74
N SER A 540 -40.69 -3.34 17.74
CA SER A 540 -40.57 -3.76 19.14
C SER A 540 -41.89 -3.78 19.95
N GLY A 541 -42.99 -4.31 19.38
CA GLY A 541 -44.26 -4.42 20.11
C GLY A 541 -45.40 -5.25 19.50
N VAL A 542 -45.43 -5.51 18.18
CA VAL A 542 -46.51 -6.30 17.55
C VAL A 542 -45.98 -7.18 16.41
N ALA A 543 -46.23 -8.48 16.50
CA ALA A 543 -45.84 -9.45 15.48
C ALA A 543 -46.78 -9.43 14.26
N THR A 544 -46.36 -8.78 13.17
CA THR A 544 -46.64 -9.19 11.78
C THR A 544 -45.70 -8.45 10.81
N ALA A 545 -45.28 -9.10 9.73
CA ALA A 545 -44.27 -8.61 8.81
C ALA A 545 -44.73 -7.43 7.94
N ILE A 546 -43.77 -6.58 7.53
CA ILE A 546 -43.86 -5.84 6.27
C ILE A 546 -43.43 -6.79 5.15
N THR A 547 -44.32 -7.13 4.23
CA THR A 547 -44.04 -7.95 3.04
C THR A 547 -44.05 -7.10 1.79
N ASP A 548 -43.10 -6.16 1.74
CA ASP A 548 -42.94 -5.17 0.67
C ASP A 548 -41.52 -5.25 0.09
N GLY A 549 -41.25 -6.27 -0.72
CA GLY A 549 -40.06 -6.28 -1.61
C GLY A 549 -38.69 -6.58 -0.98
N PHE A 550 -38.62 -7.17 0.21
CA PHE A 550 -37.37 -7.68 0.79
C PHE A 550 -37.46 -9.17 1.17
N ALA A 551 -36.52 -9.98 0.68
CA ALA A 551 -36.36 -11.43 0.89
C ALA A 551 -34.90 -11.78 0.49
N THR A 552 -34.07 -12.59 1.20
CA THR A 552 -34.22 -13.46 2.41
C THR A 552 -32.87 -13.54 3.16
N GLY A 553 -32.66 -14.26 4.28
CA GLY A 553 -33.58 -14.95 5.21
C GLY A 553 -33.40 -16.48 5.37
N ASN A 554 -32.54 -16.96 6.29
CA ASN A 554 -32.54 -18.38 6.74
C ASN A 554 -32.88 -18.50 8.24
N GLY A 555 -34.18 -18.40 8.55
CA GLY A 555 -34.74 -18.56 9.88
C GLY A 555 -36.19 -19.04 9.80
N SER A 556 -36.64 -19.83 10.77
CA SER A 556 -37.86 -20.66 10.69
C SER A 556 -39.22 -19.92 10.67
N GLY A 557 -39.24 -18.59 10.52
CA GLY A 557 -40.44 -17.77 10.34
C GLY A 557 -40.71 -17.49 8.86
N GLY A 558 -41.59 -18.28 8.22
CA GLY A 558 -41.83 -18.20 6.78
C GLY A 558 -42.36 -16.85 6.27
N VAL A 559 -41.91 -16.47 5.07
CA VAL A 559 -42.27 -15.21 4.38
C VAL A 559 -43.19 -15.48 3.18
N GLY A 560 -44.17 -14.60 2.95
CA GLY A 560 -45.25 -14.79 1.95
C GLY A 560 -44.96 -14.24 0.55
N VAL A 561 -45.62 -14.84 -0.46
CA VAL A 561 -45.28 -14.72 -1.90
C VAL A 561 -45.98 -13.57 -2.67
N SER A 562 -46.09 -12.36 -2.11
CA SER A 562 -46.60 -11.21 -2.89
C SER A 562 -46.15 -9.85 -2.32
N PRO A 563 -45.66 -8.92 -3.15
CA PRO A 563 -45.27 -7.58 -2.69
C PRO A 563 -46.49 -6.68 -2.48
N ALA A 564 -46.54 -5.99 -1.34
CA ALA A 564 -47.27 -4.73 -1.21
C ALA A 564 -46.28 -3.55 -1.25
N SER A 565 -46.60 -2.42 -0.62
CA SER A 565 -45.95 -1.14 -0.86
C SER A 565 -45.70 -0.37 0.44
N PRO A 566 -44.46 0.10 0.73
CA PRO A 566 -44.13 0.82 1.97
C PRO A 566 -44.80 2.21 2.01
N TRP A 567 -45.52 2.55 0.94
CA TRP A 567 -46.38 3.71 0.86
C TRP A 567 -47.74 3.50 1.56
N ALA A 568 -48.09 2.30 2.06
CA ALA A 568 -49.37 1.98 2.68
C ALA A 568 -49.40 2.10 4.23
N SER A 569 -50.56 2.49 4.76
CA SER A 569 -50.92 2.33 6.19
C SER A 569 -51.26 0.85 6.46
N PRO A 570 -50.87 0.25 7.61
CA PRO A 570 -50.46 0.87 8.87
C PRO A 570 -48.94 1.05 9.09
N TYR A 571 -48.10 0.89 8.06
CA TYR A 571 -46.64 0.68 8.23
C TYR A 571 -45.79 1.95 8.44
N ASN A 572 -46.43 3.10 8.69
CA ASN A 572 -45.78 4.42 8.81
C ASN A 572 -46.03 5.01 10.21
N THR A 573 -45.51 4.35 11.26
CA THR A 573 -45.79 4.68 12.67
C THR A 573 -44.62 5.28 13.44
N GLY A 574 -43.40 5.31 12.90
CA GLY A 574 -42.21 5.78 13.64
C GLY A 574 -41.79 4.84 14.78
N THR A 575 -42.01 3.54 14.61
CA THR A 575 -41.62 2.48 15.59
C THR A 575 -40.74 1.39 14.97
N GLN A 576 -40.44 1.52 13.67
CA GLN A 576 -39.68 0.58 12.84
C GLN A 576 -38.18 0.89 12.94
N GLU A 577 -37.34 -0.08 13.27
CA GLU A 577 -35.89 0.00 13.07
C GLU A 577 -35.50 -0.72 11.78
N LEU A 578 -34.90 0.00 10.82
CA LEU A 578 -34.39 -0.56 9.56
C LEU A 578 -32.91 -0.90 9.71
N VAL A 579 -32.54 -2.17 9.52
CA VAL A 579 -31.16 -2.65 9.61
C VAL A 579 -30.73 -3.27 8.28
N LEU A 580 -29.66 -2.72 7.70
CA LEU A 580 -29.03 -3.18 6.47
C LEU A 580 -27.62 -3.68 6.81
N GLY A 581 -27.45 -5.00 6.84
CA GLY A 581 -26.17 -5.68 7.06
C GLY A 581 -26.02 -6.85 6.09
N TYR A 582 -24.89 -7.56 6.13
CA TYR A 582 -24.63 -8.70 5.23
C TYR A 582 -24.95 -8.36 3.75
N ASN A 583 -24.38 -7.24 3.27
CA ASN A 583 -24.56 -6.64 1.94
C ASN A 583 -26.04 -6.32 1.59
N GLY A 584 -26.85 -6.00 2.60
CA GLY A 584 -28.25 -5.61 2.46
C GLY A 584 -28.44 -4.26 1.73
N ILE A 585 -29.31 -4.26 0.71
CA ILE A 585 -29.63 -3.05 -0.09
C ILE A 585 -31.10 -2.67 0.03
N ALA A 586 -31.39 -1.46 0.51
CA ALA A 586 -32.75 -0.89 0.52
C ALA A 586 -32.87 0.30 -0.43
N THR A 587 -33.96 0.38 -1.19
CA THR A 587 -34.21 1.49 -2.13
C THR A 587 -35.62 2.06 -1.98
N PHE A 588 -35.72 3.34 -1.62
CA PHE A 588 -36.96 4.10 -1.60
C PHE A 588 -37.09 4.99 -2.84
N THR A 589 -38.26 4.98 -3.48
CA THR A 589 -38.57 5.83 -4.63
C THR A 589 -40.05 6.23 -4.60
N GLY A 590 -40.35 7.52 -4.79
CA GLY A 590 -41.72 8.04 -4.71
C GLY A 590 -41.80 9.52 -4.35
N ASN A 591 -43.02 9.98 -4.00
CA ASN A 591 -43.35 11.40 -3.76
C ASN A 591 -44.10 11.61 -2.42
N GLY A 592 -43.79 10.87 -1.36
CA GLY A 592 -44.52 10.93 -0.09
C GLY A 592 -43.62 11.11 1.14
N SER A 593 -44.23 11.51 2.26
CA SER A 593 -43.55 11.71 3.56
C SER A 593 -43.71 10.51 4.49
N ARG A 594 -42.62 10.02 5.07
CA ARG A 594 -42.57 8.81 5.92
C ARG A 594 -41.84 9.08 7.24
N THR A 595 -42.13 8.26 8.25
CA THR A 595 -41.48 8.28 9.56
C THR A 595 -41.04 6.87 9.95
N ILE A 596 -39.74 6.69 10.17
CA ILE A 596 -39.09 5.44 10.61
C ILE A 596 -38.47 5.69 11.99
N GLY A 597 -38.40 4.69 12.86
CA GLY A 597 -37.85 4.82 14.21
C GLY A 597 -36.33 5.04 14.23
N SER A 598 -35.57 4.17 13.56
CA SER A 598 -34.12 4.27 13.37
C SER A 598 -33.67 3.59 12.06
N ILE A 599 -32.49 3.94 11.56
CA ILE A 599 -31.87 3.34 10.37
C ILE A 599 -30.38 3.06 10.64
N ARG A 600 -29.95 1.83 10.38
CA ARG A 600 -28.55 1.38 10.42
C ARG A 600 -28.15 0.79 9.07
N VAL A 601 -27.07 1.30 8.49
CA VAL A 601 -26.59 0.92 7.15
C VAL A 601 -25.14 0.50 7.24
N GLY A 602 -24.81 -0.77 7.06
CA GLY A 602 -23.48 -1.33 7.32
C GLY A 602 -23.19 -1.38 8.81
N THR A 603 -23.37 -2.54 9.45
CA THR A 603 -23.53 -2.60 10.92
C THR A 603 -23.15 -3.93 11.55
N ASP A 604 -22.66 -3.83 12.80
CA ASP A 604 -22.39 -4.94 13.72
C ASP A 604 -23.59 -5.32 14.62
N GLN A 605 -24.70 -4.58 14.52
CA GLN A 605 -25.93 -4.82 15.29
C GLN A 605 -26.88 -5.83 14.62
N ALA A 606 -26.57 -6.26 13.39
CA ALA A 606 -27.37 -7.23 12.66
C ALA A 606 -27.33 -8.63 13.30
N ASP A 607 -26.21 -9.02 13.92
CA ASP A 607 -26.02 -10.29 14.66
C ASP A 607 -26.97 -10.41 15.87
N ALA A 608 -27.27 -9.27 16.52
CA ALA A 608 -28.26 -9.20 17.60
C ALA A 608 -29.71 -9.46 17.13
N ILE A 609 -29.96 -9.40 15.82
CA ILE A 609 -31.24 -9.70 15.18
C ILE A 609 -31.23 -11.11 14.58
N ILE A 610 -30.21 -11.43 13.78
CA ILE A 610 -29.98 -12.75 13.18
C ILE A 610 -28.49 -13.06 13.27
N ALA A 611 -28.14 -14.12 14.01
CA ALA A 611 -26.75 -14.53 14.18
C ALA A 611 -26.04 -14.78 12.84
N GLY A 612 -24.79 -14.31 12.73
CA GLY A 612 -23.93 -14.39 11.54
C GLY A 612 -24.23 -13.35 10.46
N ARG A 613 -25.03 -12.30 10.75
CA ARG A 613 -25.51 -11.33 9.73
C ARG A 613 -24.96 -9.91 9.83
N ASN A 614 -23.91 -9.71 10.60
CA ASN A 614 -23.09 -8.50 10.49
C ASN A 614 -22.48 -8.38 9.08
N GLY A 615 -22.28 -7.15 8.62
CA GLY A 615 -21.78 -6.90 7.27
C GLY A 615 -22.15 -5.52 6.74
N ASN A 616 -21.74 -5.28 5.51
CA ASN A 616 -21.92 -4.00 4.83
C ASN A 616 -23.39 -3.76 4.44
N GLY A 617 -23.74 -2.53 4.04
CA GLY A 617 -25.11 -2.21 3.62
C GLY A 617 -25.22 -0.94 2.77
N THR A 618 -26.30 -0.83 1.99
CA THR A 618 -26.56 0.33 1.12
C THR A 618 -28.02 0.80 1.20
N PHE A 619 -28.23 2.11 1.38
CA PHE A 619 -29.56 2.74 1.33
C PHE A 619 -29.65 3.80 0.23
N ASN A 620 -30.63 3.66 -0.68
CA ASN A 620 -30.88 4.59 -1.78
C ASN A 620 -32.23 5.30 -1.59
N ALA A 621 -32.26 6.63 -1.74
CA ALA A 621 -33.50 7.42 -1.76
C ALA A 621 -33.59 8.25 -3.04
N ASN A 622 -34.65 8.08 -3.82
CA ASN A 622 -34.78 8.67 -5.17
C ASN A 622 -36.09 9.46 -5.34
N ALA A 623 -36.10 10.37 -6.33
CA ALA A 623 -37.25 11.22 -6.71
C ALA A 623 -37.61 12.29 -5.66
N ASN A 624 -38.72 12.17 -4.94
CA ASN A 624 -39.19 13.18 -3.96
C ASN A 624 -39.63 12.49 -2.65
N VAL A 625 -38.84 11.51 -2.20
CA VAL A 625 -38.95 10.88 -0.88
C VAL A 625 -38.72 11.94 0.20
N ASN A 626 -39.66 12.06 1.13
CA ASN A 626 -39.47 12.79 2.37
C ASN A 626 -39.45 11.77 3.52
N LEU A 627 -38.41 11.77 4.34
CA LEU A 627 -38.15 10.78 5.39
C LEU A 627 -37.80 11.50 6.69
N THR A 628 -38.56 11.22 7.74
CA THR A 628 -38.21 11.55 9.12
C THR A 628 -37.71 10.28 9.81
N VAL A 629 -36.58 10.36 10.49
CA VAL A 629 -36.08 9.29 11.38
C VAL A 629 -36.29 9.76 12.81
N ALA A 630 -37.33 9.22 13.44
CA ALA A 630 -37.82 9.60 14.76
C ALA A 630 -38.63 8.46 15.40
N SER A 631 -38.28 8.13 16.64
CA SER A 631 -39.06 7.23 17.50
C SER A 631 -40.15 7.98 18.26
N THR A 632 -41.39 7.52 18.20
CA THR A 632 -42.50 8.08 19.01
C THR A 632 -42.49 7.62 20.48
N ALA A 633 -41.58 6.72 20.87
CA ALA A 633 -41.63 6.02 22.16
C ALA A 633 -40.45 6.33 23.11
N ASP A 634 -39.23 6.48 22.59
CA ASP A 634 -38.00 6.50 23.41
C ASP A 634 -36.93 7.50 22.95
N SER A 635 -37.17 8.23 21.85
CA SER A 635 -36.27 9.25 21.30
C SER A 635 -34.88 8.77 20.86
N SER A 636 -34.75 7.50 20.44
CA SER A 636 -33.58 7.03 19.68
C SER A 636 -33.44 7.82 18.38
N GLY A 637 -34.27 7.60 17.35
CA GLY A 637 -34.27 8.43 16.14
C GLY A 637 -32.98 8.35 15.30
N ASP A 638 -32.14 7.35 15.58
CA ASP A 638 -30.77 7.29 15.11
C ASP A 638 -30.70 6.94 13.61
N PHE A 639 -29.87 7.68 12.86
CA PHE A 639 -29.43 7.33 11.51
C PHE A 639 -27.92 7.08 11.57
N ILE A 640 -27.51 5.84 11.37
CA ILE A 640 -26.10 5.43 11.43
C ILE A 640 -25.69 4.77 10.10
N VAL A 641 -24.57 5.21 9.55
CA VAL A 641 -24.01 4.77 8.27
C VAL A 641 -22.57 4.34 8.50
N GLY A 642 -22.30 3.04 8.43
CA GLY A 642 -21.04 2.41 8.78
C GLY A 642 -20.84 2.37 10.30
N GLU A 643 -20.96 1.21 10.91
CA GLU A 643 -20.59 1.01 12.32
C GLU A 643 -19.95 -0.36 12.61
N GLY A 644 -19.12 -0.41 13.65
CA GLY A 644 -18.60 -1.66 14.22
C GLY A 644 -17.71 -2.48 13.28
N GLY A 645 -16.90 -1.81 12.45
CA GLY A 645 -15.99 -2.42 11.47
C GLY A 645 -16.56 -2.57 10.06
N TYR A 646 -17.85 -2.29 9.84
CA TYR A 646 -18.52 -2.52 8.55
C TYR A 646 -18.73 -1.25 7.73
N ALA A 647 -18.88 -1.43 6.41
CA ALA A 647 -19.07 -0.35 5.44
C ALA A 647 -20.55 -0.04 5.17
N GLY A 648 -20.94 1.22 5.30
CA GLY A 648 -22.29 1.72 5.03
C GLY A 648 -22.31 2.79 3.94
N VAL A 649 -23.20 2.66 2.96
CA VAL A 649 -23.35 3.66 1.88
C VAL A 649 -24.77 4.19 1.82
N VAL A 650 -24.94 5.52 1.80
CA VAL A 650 -26.22 6.19 1.54
C VAL A 650 -26.14 7.02 0.27
N ASN A 651 -27.11 6.83 -0.64
CA ASN A 651 -27.28 7.66 -1.83
C ASN A 651 -28.61 8.41 -1.77
N TRP A 652 -28.55 9.69 -1.39
CA TRP A 652 -29.69 10.60 -1.33
C TRP A 652 -29.83 11.40 -2.64
N ASN A 653 -30.55 10.79 -3.59
CA ASN A 653 -30.96 11.36 -4.88
C ASN A 653 -32.39 11.94 -4.84
N SER A 654 -32.89 12.28 -3.64
CA SER A 654 -34.24 12.80 -3.45
C SER A 654 -34.23 14.33 -3.37
N ASN A 655 -35.14 15.00 -4.07
CA ASN A 655 -35.40 16.43 -3.91
C ASN A 655 -36.23 16.75 -2.64
N GLY A 656 -36.66 15.72 -1.90
CA GLY A 656 -37.40 15.86 -0.64
C GLY A 656 -36.49 16.08 0.58
N THR A 657 -37.07 15.94 1.76
CA THR A 657 -36.38 16.16 3.04
C THR A 657 -35.96 14.85 3.73
N LEU A 658 -34.74 14.77 4.25
CA LEU A 658 -34.37 13.87 5.34
C LEU A 658 -34.35 14.66 6.65
N ASP A 659 -34.97 14.15 7.71
CA ASP A 659 -34.98 14.76 9.05
C ASP A 659 -34.60 13.72 10.10
N ALA A 660 -33.33 13.68 10.50
CA ALA A 660 -32.80 12.75 11.49
C ALA A 660 -32.84 13.36 12.90
N GLN A 661 -33.81 12.94 13.72
CA GLN A 661 -34.08 13.58 15.02
C GLN A 661 -33.22 13.03 16.17
N GLY A 662 -32.56 11.88 15.96
CA GLY A 662 -31.63 11.25 16.90
C GLY A 662 -30.16 11.61 16.67
N LYS A 663 -29.27 10.65 16.88
CA LYS A 663 -27.88 10.73 16.40
C LYS A 663 -27.88 10.61 14.88
N PHE A 664 -27.10 11.44 14.20
CA PHE A 664 -26.73 11.18 12.80
C PHE A 664 -25.23 10.90 12.76
N ARG A 665 -24.85 9.69 12.37
CA ARG A 665 -23.46 9.22 12.40
C ARG A 665 -23.07 8.63 11.05
N VAL A 666 -21.93 9.06 10.53
CA VAL A 666 -21.32 8.52 9.33
C VAL A 666 -19.90 8.07 9.71
N GLY A 667 -19.60 6.78 9.62
CA GLY A 667 -18.32 6.20 10.02
C GLY A 667 -18.13 6.03 11.53
N GLN A 668 -19.02 5.29 12.21
CA GLN A 668 -19.02 5.08 13.66
C GLN A 668 -18.24 3.81 14.07
N GLY A 669 -16.91 3.87 14.08
CA GLY A 669 -16.05 2.69 14.31
C GLY A 669 -16.06 1.70 13.15
N GLY A 670 -16.54 2.13 11.97
CA GLY A 670 -16.54 1.46 10.68
C GLY A 670 -16.50 2.51 9.57
N VAL A 671 -16.69 2.11 8.31
CA VAL A 671 -16.58 3.01 7.14
C VAL A 671 -17.95 3.51 6.71
N GLY A 672 -18.17 4.82 6.66
CA GLY A 672 -19.47 5.39 6.27
C GLY A 672 -19.35 6.40 5.13
N THR A 673 -20.19 6.28 4.11
CA THR A 673 -20.28 7.25 3.01
C THR A 673 -21.72 7.74 2.84
N PHE A 674 -21.95 9.05 2.88
CA PHE A 674 -23.26 9.67 2.62
C PHE A 674 -23.19 10.64 1.43
N ASN A 675 -23.82 10.28 0.32
CA ASN A 675 -23.88 11.07 -0.91
C ASN A 675 -25.20 11.85 -0.98
N GLN A 676 -25.19 13.17 -0.77
CA GLN A 676 -26.33 14.06 -0.97
C GLN A 676 -26.24 14.78 -2.33
N ASN A 677 -27.11 14.39 -3.26
CA ASN A 677 -27.15 14.95 -4.62
C ASN A 677 -28.27 16.00 -4.81
N SER A 678 -29.24 16.08 -3.91
CA SER A 678 -30.33 17.08 -3.93
C SER A 678 -31.03 17.16 -2.56
N GLY A 679 -32.11 17.95 -2.50
CA GLY A 679 -33.04 18.00 -1.38
C GLY A 679 -32.49 18.71 -0.15
N VAL A 680 -33.09 18.43 1.01
CA VAL A 680 -32.68 19.01 2.31
C VAL A 680 -32.45 17.88 3.30
N VAL A 681 -31.27 17.80 3.89
CA VAL A 681 -30.96 16.88 4.99
C VAL A 681 -30.83 17.70 6.27
N SER A 682 -31.65 17.42 7.28
CA SER A 682 -31.64 18.05 8.60
C SER A 682 -31.28 17.03 9.67
N SER A 683 -30.62 17.48 10.74
CA SER A 683 -30.23 16.59 11.83
C SER A 683 -30.10 17.30 13.18
N GLY A 684 -30.25 16.56 14.28
CA GLY A 684 -30.05 17.11 15.63
C GLY A 684 -31.17 18.02 16.14
N ALA A 685 -32.36 17.95 15.52
CA ALA A 685 -33.51 18.80 15.82
C ALA A 685 -34.22 18.49 17.16
N SER A 686 -33.73 17.53 17.97
CA SER A 686 -34.34 17.16 19.26
C SER A 686 -33.37 17.26 20.43
N THR A 687 -33.86 17.71 21.58
CA THR A 687 -33.04 17.87 22.79
C THR A 687 -32.52 16.52 23.30
N GLY A 688 -31.25 16.49 23.70
CA GLY A 688 -30.61 15.34 24.35
C GLY A 688 -29.10 15.31 24.11
N THR A 689 -28.35 14.77 25.08
CA THR A 689 -26.91 14.56 24.91
C THR A 689 -26.60 13.63 23.74
N LEU A 690 -25.54 13.96 22.99
CA LEU A 690 -25.05 13.21 21.83
C LEU A 690 -25.96 13.22 20.58
N LYS A 691 -27.01 14.05 20.50
CA LYS A 691 -27.89 14.16 19.31
C LYS A 691 -27.39 15.21 18.30
N TYR A 692 -26.18 14.98 17.80
CA TYR A 692 -25.55 15.82 16.77
C TYR A 692 -25.21 14.99 15.52
N LEU A 693 -24.97 15.67 14.39
CA LEU A 693 -24.32 15.05 13.23
C LEU A 693 -22.82 14.94 13.52
N ALA A 694 -22.27 13.73 13.37
CA ALA A 694 -20.83 13.60 13.18
C ALA A 694 -20.43 12.60 12.12
N ILE A 695 -19.26 12.89 11.53
CA ILE A 695 -18.67 12.23 10.39
C ILE A 695 -17.26 11.81 10.83
N GLY A 696 -16.98 10.51 10.83
CA GLY A 696 -15.82 9.93 11.51
C GLY A 696 -16.00 9.96 13.02
N VAL A 697 -16.36 8.82 13.64
CA VAL A 697 -16.72 8.75 15.07
C VAL A 697 -16.19 7.48 15.71
N ASN A 698 -15.53 7.60 16.87
CA ASN A 698 -14.89 6.50 17.62
C ASN A 698 -13.68 5.88 16.90
N SER A 699 -12.81 5.23 17.67
CA SER A 699 -11.60 4.59 17.13
C SER A 699 -11.93 3.57 16.05
N GLY A 700 -11.22 3.62 14.92
CA GLY A 700 -11.50 2.83 13.72
C GLY A 700 -12.62 3.37 12.82
N GLY A 701 -13.25 4.50 13.17
CA GLY A 701 -14.24 5.15 12.32
C GLY A 701 -13.60 5.93 11.17
N ASP A 702 -14.15 5.75 9.97
CA ASP A 702 -13.82 6.53 8.77
C ASP A 702 -15.13 7.00 8.13
N GLY A 703 -15.35 8.31 8.04
CA GLY A 703 -16.61 8.87 7.58
C GLY A 703 -16.44 9.91 6.50
N GLU A 704 -17.21 9.79 5.42
CA GLU A 704 -17.27 10.77 4.34
C GLU A 704 -18.72 11.23 4.08
N TYR A 705 -18.92 12.55 4.04
CA TYR A 705 -20.18 13.17 3.63
C TYR A 705 -19.96 14.01 2.38
N ASN A 706 -20.57 13.61 1.27
CA ASN A 706 -20.46 14.26 -0.03
C ASN A 706 -21.72 15.08 -0.33
N LEU A 707 -21.69 16.38 -0.06
CA LEU A 707 -22.75 17.32 -0.42
C LEU A 707 -22.51 17.85 -1.84
N ASN A 708 -22.93 17.07 -2.82
CA ASN A 708 -22.84 17.41 -4.24
C ASN A 708 -23.91 18.44 -4.65
N GLY A 709 -25.05 18.47 -3.95
CA GLY A 709 -26.12 19.44 -4.19
C GLY A 709 -27.26 19.36 -3.18
N GLY A 710 -27.97 20.46 -2.99
CA GLY A 710 -29.03 20.61 -1.99
C GLY A 710 -28.57 21.36 -0.75
N THR A 711 -29.22 21.11 0.38
CA THR A 711 -28.90 21.76 1.66
C THR A 711 -28.71 20.73 2.77
N LEU A 712 -27.64 20.86 3.56
CA LEU A 712 -27.41 20.16 4.81
C LEU A 712 -27.60 21.14 5.98
N ARG A 713 -28.41 20.75 6.97
CA ARG A 713 -28.73 21.51 8.18
C ARG A 713 -28.40 20.70 9.44
N PRO A 714 -27.15 20.75 9.92
CA PRO A 714 -26.85 20.43 11.31
C PRO A 714 -27.67 21.35 12.23
N GLY A 715 -28.07 20.89 13.41
CA GLY A 715 -28.76 21.73 14.41
C GLY A 715 -30.29 21.83 14.28
N GLY A 716 -30.83 21.76 13.06
CA GLY A 716 -32.27 21.57 12.85
C GLY A 716 -33.18 22.78 13.10
N GLY A 717 -32.69 24.02 12.97
CA GLY A 717 -33.52 25.23 12.97
C GLY A 717 -33.49 26.03 14.29
N PRO A 718 -34.11 27.22 14.31
CA PRO A 718 -33.64 28.32 15.16
C PRO A 718 -34.00 28.18 16.64
N THR A 719 -33.04 28.58 17.48
CA THR A 719 -33.11 28.79 18.95
C THR A 719 -33.33 27.54 19.80
N GLY A 720 -32.22 26.93 20.22
CA GLY A 720 -32.11 26.00 21.35
C GLY A 720 -30.87 26.30 22.21
N PRO A 721 -30.70 25.68 23.38
CA PRO A 721 -29.48 25.82 24.19
C PRO A 721 -28.26 25.13 23.54
N ALA A 722 -27.06 25.61 23.90
CA ALA A 722 -25.80 25.50 23.16
C ALA A 722 -25.11 24.10 23.07
N ASP A 723 -25.82 23.00 23.24
CA ASP A 723 -25.25 21.63 23.21
C ASP A 723 -25.41 20.92 21.84
N ARG A 724 -25.72 21.67 20.78
CA ARG A 724 -25.79 21.18 19.39
C ARG A 724 -24.50 21.56 18.67
N GLN A 725 -23.94 20.66 17.86
CA GLN A 725 -22.67 20.84 17.14
C GLN A 725 -22.69 20.06 15.81
N LEU A 726 -21.79 20.36 14.88
CA LEU A 726 -21.35 19.48 13.80
C LEU A 726 -19.91 19.04 14.11
N ILE A 727 -19.62 17.75 14.06
CA ILE A 727 -18.28 17.24 14.37
C ILE A 727 -17.76 16.37 13.24
N VAL A 728 -16.52 16.63 12.83
CA VAL A 728 -15.84 15.89 11.76
C VAL A 728 -14.52 15.38 12.34
N GLY A 729 -14.33 14.06 12.39
CA GLY A 729 -13.18 13.40 13.01
C GLY A 729 -13.22 13.43 14.54
N ASP A 730 -13.96 12.51 15.15
CA ASP A 730 -14.21 12.43 16.60
C ASP A 730 -13.62 11.15 17.23
N VAL A 731 -12.87 11.29 18.33
CA VAL A 731 -12.29 10.18 19.13
C VAL A 731 -11.40 9.26 18.27
N THR A 732 -10.27 9.78 17.78
CA THR A 732 -9.30 9.08 16.90
C THR A 732 -9.82 8.63 15.52
N ALA A 733 -11.06 8.95 15.17
CA ALA A 733 -11.63 8.68 13.85
C ALA A 733 -11.14 9.65 12.76
N ILE A 734 -11.30 9.27 11.50
CA ILE A 734 -11.13 10.13 10.32
C ILE A 734 -12.51 10.57 9.82
N GLY A 735 -12.69 11.87 9.58
CA GLY A 735 -13.92 12.43 9.04
C GLY A 735 -13.66 13.43 7.91
N VAL A 736 -14.47 13.40 6.86
CA VAL A 736 -14.43 14.33 5.73
C VAL A 736 -15.83 14.82 5.36
N LEU A 737 -16.02 16.13 5.26
CA LEU A 737 -17.23 16.76 4.72
C LEU A 737 -16.86 17.54 3.45
N ASN A 738 -17.28 17.03 2.29
CA ASN A 738 -17.08 17.64 1.00
C ASN A 738 -18.29 18.50 0.62
N ILE A 739 -18.06 19.79 0.32
CA ILE A 739 -19.11 20.77 -0.01
C ILE A 739 -18.90 21.27 -1.44
N GLY A 740 -19.66 20.69 -2.39
CA GLY A 740 -19.64 21.05 -3.80
C GLY A 740 -18.90 20.08 -4.73
N ASN A 741 -18.61 20.58 -5.93
CA ASN A 741 -18.16 19.95 -7.17
C ASN A 741 -19.02 18.79 -7.75
N GLY A 742 -20.31 18.78 -7.37
CA GLY A 742 -21.40 18.31 -8.25
C GLY A 742 -21.64 19.20 -9.49
N VAL A 743 -20.90 20.32 -9.61
CA VAL A 743 -20.88 21.30 -10.71
C VAL A 743 -22.27 21.90 -11.01
N GLY A 744 -22.97 22.25 -9.93
CA GLY A 744 -24.18 23.06 -10.00
C GLY A 744 -23.87 24.56 -10.18
N ALA A 745 -24.86 25.40 -9.87
CA ALA A 745 -24.67 26.84 -9.81
C ALA A 745 -23.99 27.25 -8.49
N ALA A 746 -23.34 28.41 -8.43
CA ALA A 746 -22.70 28.90 -7.21
C ALA A 746 -23.64 28.83 -5.98
N ASN A 747 -23.19 28.18 -4.91
CA ASN A 747 -23.94 27.88 -3.68
C ASN A 747 -25.09 26.84 -3.83
N SER A 748 -25.07 25.95 -4.84
CA SER A 748 -26.05 24.86 -4.96
C SER A 748 -25.84 23.71 -3.98
N ALA A 749 -24.65 23.62 -3.38
CA ALA A 749 -24.34 22.74 -2.26
C ALA A 749 -24.15 23.60 -1.00
N LEU A 750 -25.16 23.64 -0.12
CA LEU A 750 -25.19 24.54 1.04
C LEU A 750 -25.17 23.77 2.37
N VAL A 751 -24.17 24.02 3.22
CA VAL A 751 -24.26 23.72 4.66
C VAL A 751 -24.74 24.98 5.38
N GLU A 752 -25.81 24.89 6.15
CA GLU A 752 -26.41 25.99 6.91
C GLU A 752 -26.61 25.55 8.38
N THR A 753 -25.94 26.23 9.32
CA THR A 753 -25.96 25.89 10.76
C THR A 753 -25.97 27.17 11.62
N ASP A 754 -26.64 27.12 12.78
CA ASP A 754 -26.59 28.12 13.86
C ASP A 754 -25.78 27.64 15.09
N ASP A 755 -25.09 26.50 14.93
CA ASP A 755 -24.37 25.74 15.95
C ASP A 755 -22.90 25.48 15.58
N ASP A 756 -22.05 25.18 16.58
CA ASP A 756 -20.59 25.04 16.42
C ASP A 756 -20.20 23.99 15.38
N VAL A 757 -19.08 24.21 14.68
CA VAL A 757 -18.46 23.24 13.77
C VAL A 757 -17.07 22.91 14.28
N ILE A 758 -16.82 21.63 14.56
CA ILE A 758 -15.56 21.14 15.17
C ILE A 758 -14.90 20.13 14.25
N LEU A 759 -13.65 20.39 13.84
CA LEU A 759 -12.84 19.53 12.97
C LEU A 759 -11.67 18.98 13.77
N GLY A 760 -11.65 17.67 13.99
CA GLY A 760 -10.67 16.98 14.84
C GLY A 760 -10.97 17.22 16.33
N ARG A 761 -11.48 16.19 17.01
CA ARG A 761 -11.74 16.17 18.46
C ARG A 761 -11.43 14.79 19.05
N GLY A 762 -11.03 14.73 20.31
CA GLY A 762 -10.62 13.51 21.01
C GLY A 762 -9.45 12.79 20.32
N GLY A 763 -8.51 13.54 19.74
CA GLY A 763 -7.45 12.98 18.91
C GLY A 763 -7.88 12.51 17.50
N GLY A 764 -9.09 12.86 17.05
CA GLY A 764 -9.57 12.57 15.69
C GLY A 764 -9.01 13.52 14.63
N ALA A 765 -9.13 13.11 13.35
CA ALA A 765 -8.72 13.86 12.18
C ALA A 765 -9.93 14.28 11.34
N GLY A 766 -10.21 15.58 11.25
CA GLY A 766 -11.38 16.13 10.56
C GLY A 766 -11.04 17.07 9.42
N ALA A 767 -11.70 16.91 8.27
CA ALA A 767 -11.54 17.79 7.11
C ALA A 767 -12.87 18.34 6.58
N ILE A 768 -12.91 19.64 6.24
CA ILE A 768 -13.91 20.21 5.34
C ILE A 768 -13.24 20.60 4.02
N THR A 769 -13.85 20.23 2.90
CA THR A 769 -13.49 20.78 1.57
C THR A 769 -14.61 21.64 1.02
N VAL A 770 -14.26 22.76 0.39
CA VAL A 770 -15.22 23.69 -0.24
C VAL A 770 -14.80 23.97 -1.68
N ALA A 771 -15.66 23.59 -2.62
CA ALA A 771 -15.47 23.77 -4.06
C ALA A 771 -16.30 24.94 -4.61
N ALA A 772 -16.19 25.20 -5.93
CA ALA A 772 -16.71 26.41 -6.59
C ALA A 772 -18.22 26.68 -6.43
N ASP A 773 -19.04 25.64 -6.35
CA ASP A 773 -20.49 25.64 -6.14
C ASP A 773 -20.91 25.37 -4.68
N GLY A 774 -19.94 25.15 -3.79
CA GLY A 774 -20.15 24.94 -2.36
C GLY A 774 -20.32 26.22 -1.56
N LYS A 775 -21.10 26.14 -0.48
CA LYS A 775 -21.18 27.17 0.56
C LYS A 775 -21.28 26.57 1.97
N LEU A 776 -20.45 27.05 2.88
CA LEU A 776 -20.62 26.88 4.33
C LEU A 776 -21.15 28.18 4.93
N ALA A 777 -22.29 28.13 5.62
CA ALA A 777 -22.93 29.28 6.26
C ALA A 777 -23.21 28.96 7.73
N MET A 778 -22.36 29.48 8.61
CA MET A 778 -22.53 29.46 10.06
C MET A 778 -23.14 30.79 10.48
N VAL A 779 -24.48 30.82 10.55
CA VAL A 779 -25.27 32.07 10.67
C VAL A 779 -26.06 32.12 11.97
N GLY A 780 -25.73 33.09 12.83
CA GLY A 780 -26.37 33.32 14.12
C GLY A 780 -25.67 32.72 15.35
N ASN A 781 -26.16 33.12 16.53
CA ASN A 781 -25.80 32.67 17.88
C ASN A 781 -24.32 32.78 18.32
N GLY A 782 -23.40 33.21 17.45
CA GLY A 782 -21.97 33.30 17.77
C GLY A 782 -21.24 31.95 17.77
N ALA A 783 -21.80 30.95 17.09
CA ALA A 783 -21.26 29.60 16.95
C ALA A 783 -19.81 29.60 16.41
N ALA A 784 -18.95 28.79 17.03
CA ALA A 784 -17.52 28.76 16.70
C ALA A 784 -17.19 27.75 15.58
N LEU A 785 -16.27 28.11 14.69
CA LEU A 785 -15.56 27.15 13.85
C LEU A 785 -14.23 26.81 14.51
N VAL A 786 -14.06 25.55 14.93
CA VAL A 786 -12.87 25.05 15.60
C VAL A 786 -12.14 24.06 14.71
N VAL A 787 -10.93 24.41 14.28
CA VAL A 787 -10.09 23.61 13.39
C VAL A 787 -8.91 23.07 14.20
N GLY A 788 -8.98 21.81 14.62
CA GLY A 788 -8.06 21.18 15.57
C GLY A 788 -8.43 21.59 16.99
N ALA A 789 -9.27 20.80 17.66
CA ALA A 789 -9.93 21.20 18.90
C ALA A 789 -9.15 20.87 20.18
N ASP A 790 -8.48 19.72 20.25
CA ASP A 790 -7.86 19.20 21.47
C ASP A 790 -6.59 18.35 21.23
N ALA A 791 -5.96 17.90 22.31
CA ALA A 791 -4.67 17.22 22.28
C ALA A 791 -4.63 16.00 21.34
N GLY A 792 -3.74 16.04 20.36
CA GLY A 792 -3.56 14.99 19.35
C GLY A 792 -4.55 15.04 18.19
N SER A 793 -5.51 15.98 18.19
CA SER A 793 -6.46 16.15 17.09
C SER A 793 -5.83 16.89 15.90
N PHE A 794 -6.35 16.59 14.71
CA PHE A 794 -5.99 17.28 13.47
C PHE A 794 -7.25 17.82 12.79
N GLY A 795 -7.34 19.13 12.60
CA GLY A 795 -8.42 19.78 11.85
C GLY A 795 -7.90 20.43 10.58
N MET A 796 -8.67 20.33 9.49
CA MET A 796 -8.32 20.92 8.21
C MET A 796 -9.51 21.52 7.46
N VAL A 797 -9.32 22.71 6.87
CA VAL A 797 -10.24 23.29 5.89
C VAL A 797 -9.48 23.54 4.59
N ILE A 798 -9.97 23.02 3.47
CA ILE A 798 -9.44 23.25 2.12
C ILE A 798 -10.50 23.95 1.28
N GLN A 799 -10.32 25.24 1.04
CA GLN A 799 -11.20 26.02 0.17
C GLN A 799 -10.51 26.29 -1.17
N SER A 800 -11.06 25.72 -2.24
CA SER A 800 -10.62 25.94 -3.63
C SER A 800 -11.57 26.86 -4.42
N GLY A 801 -12.73 27.17 -3.86
CA GLY A 801 -13.74 28.03 -4.45
C GLY A 801 -14.88 28.34 -3.47
N GLY A 802 -16.06 28.67 -3.99
CA GLY A 802 -17.27 28.78 -3.18
C GLY A 802 -17.22 29.93 -2.16
N ALA A 803 -18.04 29.79 -1.11
CA ALA A 803 -18.15 30.78 -0.04
C ALA A 803 -18.19 30.16 1.36
N VAL A 804 -17.48 30.77 2.31
CA VAL A 804 -17.59 30.46 3.74
C VAL A 804 -18.00 31.71 4.50
N SER A 805 -19.00 31.59 5.37
CA SER A 805 -19.51 32.68 6.23
C SER A 805 -19.54 32.19 7.68
N ILE A 806 -18.92 32.93 8.60
CA ILE A 806 -18.82 32.58 10.02
C ILE A 806 -19.18 33.79 10.88
N ASP A 807 -20.28 33.74 11.61
CA ASP A 807 -20.71 34.86 12.48
C ASP A 807 -20.05 34.84 13.88
N GLY A 808 -19.41 33.73 14.28
CA GLY A 808 -18.77 33.57 15.59
C GLY A 808 -17.23 33.48 15.57
N GLU A 809 -16.66 32.95 16.65
CA GLU A 809 -15.20 32.77 16.82
C GLU A 809 -14.64 31.74 15.81
N LEU A 810 -13.46 32.03 15.24
CA LEU A 810 -12.72 31.11 14.38
C LEU A 810 -11.42 30.72 15.07
N GLN A 811 -11.29 29.45 15.46
CA GLN A 811 -10.11 28.90 16.12
C GLN A 811 -9.37 27.95 15.18
N ILE A 812 -8.05 28.08 15.08
CA ILE A 812 -7.17 27.23 14.29
C ILE A 812 -6.02 26.78 15.20
N GLY A 813 -6.03 25.51 15.62
CA GLY A 813 -5.17 24.98 16.68
C GLY A 813 -5.60 25.52 18.04
N ALA A 814 -6.67 24.96 18.62
CA ALA A 814 -7.38 25.54 19.75
C ALA A 814 -6.79 25.27 21.14
N ASP A 815 -6.18 24.10 21.35
CA ASP A 815 -5.65 23.65 22.64
C ASP A 815 -4.31 22.93 22.51
N LEU A 816 -3.63 22.72 23.65
CA LEU A 816 -2.30 22.09 23.74
C LEU A 816 -2.22 20.78 22.94
N GLY A 817 -1.38 20.77 21.91
CA GLY A 817 -1.14 19.60 21.05
C GLY A 817 -2.24 19.33 20.01
N ALA A 818 -3.21 20.23 19.83
CA ALA A 818 -4.08 20.22 18.66
C ALA A 818 -3.37 20.81 17.44
N VAL A 819 -3.66 20.31 16.24
CA VAL A 819 -3.12 20.85 14.97
C VAL A 819 -4.27 21.30 14.06
N GLY A 820 -4.29 22.57 13.69
CA GLY A 820 -5.31 23.17 12.84
C GLY A 820 -4.74 23.79 11.57
N LYS A 821 -5.33 23.52 10.40
CA LYS A 821 -4.90 24.10 9.12
C LYS A 821 -6.08 24.59 8.29
N TYR A 822 -6.09 25.86 7.90
CA TYR A 822 -7.09 26.43 6.99
C TYR A 822 -6.35 26.96 5.75
N THR A 823 -6.57 26.36 4.58
CA THR A 823 -6.06 26.86 3.30
C THR A 823 -7.18 27.42 2.42
N VAL A 824 -7.01 28.65 1.92
CA VAL A 824 -7.89 29.30 0.94
C VAL A 824 -7.10 29.59 -0.32
N SER A 825 -7.28 28.79 -1.37
CA SER A 825 -6.62 28.94 -2.68
C SER A 825 -7.52 29.58 -3.76
N GLY A 826 -8.82 29.66 -3.48
CA GLY A 826 -9.83 30.32 -4.32
C GLY A 826 -11.15 30.48 -3.58
N GLY A 827 -12.04 31.34 -4.08
CA GLY A 827 -13.32 31.64 -3.42
C GLY A 827 -13.21 32.74 -2.36
N SER A 828 -14.21 32.83 -1.49
CA SER A 828 -14.30 33.88 -0.45
C SER A 828 -14.63 33.30 0.92
N THR A 829 -13.91 33.74 1.94
CA THR A 829 -14.24 33.54 3.36
C THR A 829 -14.50 34.89 4.01
N VAL A 830 -15.64 35.01 4.70
CA VAL A 830 -15.97 36.18 5.53
C VAL A 830 -16.30 35.71 6.94
N SER A 831 -15.57 36.19 7.94
CA SER A 831 -15.84 35.90 9.35
C SER A 831 -16.03 37.18 10.18
N ALA A 832 -16.81 37.04 11.27
CA ALA A 832 -17.15 38.12 12.20
C ALA A 832 -17.74 39.36 11.50
N ALA A 833 -18.69 39.17 10.58
CA ALA A 833 -19.17 40.23 9.67
C ALA A 833 -19.95 41.37 10.37
N ASP A 834 -20.33 41.19 11.64
CA ASP A 834 -20.90 42.19 12.54
C ASP A 834 -19.88 42.74 13.57
N GLY A 835 -18.60 42.35 13.43
CA GLY A 835 -17.52 42.69 14.36
C GLY A 835 -17.47 41.84 15.63
N ALA A 836 -18.25 40.75 15.74
CA ALA A 836 -18.25 39.86 16.90
C ALA A 836 -17.53 38.52 16.63
N GLY A 837 -16.82 38.00 17.64
CA GLY A 837 -16.03 36.77 17.55
C GLY A 837 -14.63 37.01 17.02
N ALA A 838 -13.61 36.48 17.71
CA ALA A 838 -12.20 36.66 17.33
C ALA A 838 -11.75 35.60 16.30
N LEU A 839 -10.67 35.91 15.58
CA LEU A 839 -9.84 34.90 14.90
C LEU A 839 -8.66 34.55 15.82
N LEU A 840 -8.53 33.28 16.19
CA LEU A 840 -7.46 32.76 17.05
C LEU A 840 -6.64 31.73 16.27
N ILE A 841 -5.36 32.01 16.03
CA ILE A 841 -4.41 31.06 15.42
C ILE A 841 -3.41 30.64 16.49
N GLY A 842 -3.29 29.35 16.79
CA GLY A 842 -2.36 28.81 17.80
C GLY A 842 -2.69 29.25 19.23
N ARG A 843 -3.83 28.79 19.75
CA ARG A 843 -4.35 29.11 21.09
C ARG A 843 -3.91 28.05 22.12
N SER A 844 -3.68 28.45 23.38
CA SER A 844 -3.54 27.54 24.54
C SER A 844 -2.45 26.44 24.44
N GLY A 845 -1.50 26.55 23.49
CA GLY A 845 -0.49 25.52 23.20
C GLY A 845 -0.71 24.72 21.91
N GLY A 846 -1.71 25.05 21.09
CA GLY A 846 -1.99 24.41 19.80
C GLY A 846 -1.10 24.91 18.66
N GLU A 847 -1.00 24.12 17.59
CA GLU A 847 -0.36 24.48 16.32
C GLU A 847 -1.44 24.89 15.30
N GLY A 848 -1.51 26.18 14.96
CA GLY A 848 -2.46 26.75 14.01
C GLY A 848 -1.79 27.29 12.76
N THR A 849 -2.36 27.04 11.57
CA THR A 849 -1.94 27.67 10.32
C THR A 849 -3.13 28.15 9.50
N LEU A 850 -3.21 29.45 9.22
CA LEU A 850 -4.06 30.03 8.18
C LEU A 850 -3.20 30.33 6.95
N ARG A 851 -3.57 29.79 5.79
CA ARG A 851 -2.87 29.97 4.52
C ARG A 851 -3.82 30.54 3.48
N VAL A 852 -3.43 31.63 2.83
CA VAL A 852 -4.17 32.22 1.72
C VAL A 852 -3.24 32.34 0.52
N GLU A 853 -3.64 31.72 -0.59
CA GLU A 853 -2.84 31.59 -1.80
C GLU A 853 -3.72 31.70 -3.06
N GLY A 854 -3.09 31.70 -4.24
CA GLY A 854 -3.83 31.69 -5.50
C GLY A 854 -4.79 32.87 -5.62
N ALA A 855 -6.06 32.61 -5.92
CA ALA A 855 -7.11 33.63 -5.98
C ALA A 855 -8.00 33.64 -4.72
N GLY A 856 -7.47 33.15 -3.60
CA GLY A 856 -8.18 33.07 -2.32
C GLY A 856 -8.42 34.44 -1.69
N ASN A 857 -9.63 34.67 -1.21
CA ASN A 857 -10.00 35.88 -0.46
C ASN A 857 -10.46 35.51 0.96
N PHE A 858 -9.74 35.98 1.97
CA PHE A 858 -10.09 35.82 3.38
C PHE A 858 -10.29 37.20 4.02
N ARG A 859 -11.46 37.41 4.62
CA ARG A 859 -11.78 38.64 5.35
C ARG A 859 -12.36 38.34 6.73
N HIS A 860 -11.64 38.74 7.77
CA HIS A 860 -12.16 38.79 9.14
C HIS A 860 -12.45 40.26 9.50
N GLN A 861 -13.60 40.57 10.10
CA GLN A 861 -13.95 41.99 10.39
C GLN A 861 -13.84 42.37 11.88
N ALA A 862 -13.33 41.47 12.73
CA ALA A 862 -13.08 41.69 14.15
C ALA A 862 -11.58 41.57 14.50
N GLU A 863 -11.29 41.20 15.74
CA GLU A 863 -9.95 41.05 16.33
C GLU A 863 -9.30 39.72 15.92
N ALA A 864 -8.17 39.80 15.22
CA ALA A 864 -7.33 38.64 14.91
C ALA A 864 -6.10 38.57 15.82
N PHE A 865 -5.91 37.40 16.44
CA PHE A 865 -4.76 37.06 17.28
C PHE A 865 -3.93 35.95 16.62
N ILE A 866 -2.63 36.19 16.52
CA ILE A 866 -1.62 35.20 16.14
C ILE A 866 -0.87 34.88 17.43
N GLY A 867 -1.02 33.66 17.93
CA GLY A 867 -0.64 33.27 19.29
C GLY A 867 -1.71 33.70 20.31
N ASN A 868 -1.96 32.87 21.35
CA ASN A 868 -2.80 33.33 22.47
C ASN A 868 -2.59 32.61 23.82
N VAL A 869 -2.55 33.44 24.87
CA VAL A 869 -2.57 33.24 26.34
C VAL A 869 -2.22 31.87 26.96
N SER A 870 -1.35 31.98 27.97
CA SER A 870 -1.22 31.15 29.18
C SER A 870 -0.39 29.86 29.16
N ASN A 871 0.08 29.36 28.00
CA ASN A 871 0.90 28.14 27.94
C ASN A 871 2.10 28.26 26.99
N SER A 872 3.29 27.91 27.49
CA SER A 872 4.55 27.79 26.74
C SER A 872 4.60 26.55 25.81
N ALA A 873 3.96 26.64 24.63
CA ALA A 873 4.11 25.70 23.51
C ALA A 873 3.42 26.11 22.18
N ALA A 874 2.60 27.16 22.15
CA ALA A 874 1.76 27.45 20.99
C ALA A 874 2.57 27.79 19.73
N ARG A 875 2.01 27.46 18.56
CA ARG A 875 2.60 27.75 17.25
C ARG A 875 1.53 28.34 16.35
N ALA A 876 1.72 29.57 15.92
CA ALA A 876 0.71 30.30 15.17
C ALA A 876 1.31 30.83 13.87
N ARG A 877 0.76 30.42 12.73
CA ARG A 877 1.27 30.84 11.41
C ARG A 877 0.18 31.41 10.52
N LEU A 878 0.46 32.57 9.94
CA LEU A 878 -0.27 33.12 8.80
C LEU A 878 0.61 33.06 7.55
N GLU A 879 0.19 32.34 6.51
CA GLU A 879 0.89 32.27 5.22
C GLU A 879 0.11 33.04 4.16
N ILE A 880 0.76 34.00 3.50
CA ILE A 880 0.23 34.78 2.38
C ILE A 880 1.12 34.55 1.16
N ILE A 881 0.58 33.90 0.12
CA ILE A 881 1.37 33.35 -0.98
C ILE A 881 0.89 33.87 -2.33
N GLY A 882 1.79 34.53 -3.05
CA GLY A 882 1.57 35.12 -4.36
C GLY A 882 0.87 36.47 -4.33
N SER A 883 0.71 37.05 -5.52
CA SER A 883 0.21 38.41 -5.75
C SER A 883 -1.31 38.48 -5.95
N GLN A 884 -1.99 37.34 -6.07
CA GLN A 884 -3.43 37.25 -6.33
C GLN A 884 -4.27 36.94 -5.07
N ALA A 885 -3.63 36.58 -3.96
CA ALA A 885 -4.28 36.38 -2.67
C ALA A 885 -4.85 37.70 -2.13
N HIS A 886 -5.88 37.63 -1.29
CA HIS A 886 -6.42 38.80 -0.58
C HIS A 886 -6.70 38.43 0.88
N VAL A 887 -6.03 39.13 1.82
CA VAL A 887 -6.23 38.95 3.26
C VAL A 887 -6.54 40.28 3.91
N GLN A 888 -7.65 40.35 4.64
CA GLN A 888 -8.08 41.56 5.34
C GLN A 888 -8.56 41.23 6.76
N PHE A 889 -8.04 41.93 7.77
CA PHE A 889 -8.53 41.85 9.16
C PHE A 889 -9.08 43.21 9.65
N GLY A 890 -9.95 43.19 10.67
CA GLY A 890 -10.45 44.40 11.33
C GLY A 890 -9.40 45.02 12.27
N GLN A 891 -8.78 44.19 13.09
CA GLN A 891 -7.58 44.48 13.87
C GLN A 891 -6.62 43.28 13.82
N LEU A 892 -5.33 43.53 14.08
CA LEU A 892 -4.31 42.51 14.30
C LEU A 892 -3.58 42.80 15.61
N GLU A 893 -3.63 41.87 16.57
CA GLU A 893 -2.92 41.97 17.85
C GLU A 893 -2.06 40.72 18.11
N ASN A 894 -0.84 40.94 18.60
CA ASN A 894 -0.13 39.93 19.39
C ASN A 894 -0.77 39.87 20.79
N ALA A 895 -0.96 38.66 21.33
CA ALA A 895 -1.60 38.43 22.62
C ALA A 895 -0.72 38.92 23.79
N VAL A 896 -1.35 39.11 24.96
CA VAL A 896 -0.65 39.56 26.18
C VAL A 896 -0.19 38.36 27.01
N GLY A 897 1.08 38.36 27.42
CA GLY A 897 1.66 37.43 28.38
C GLY A 897 2.38 36.24 27.76
N GLY A 898 3.32 36.49 26.85
CA GLY A 898 4.21 35.47 26.31
C GLY A 898 5.03 34.75 27.40
N GLU A 899 5.10 33.42 27.29
CA GLU A 899 6.09 32.61 27.98
C GLU A 899 7.08 32.07 26.94
N ALA A 900 8.35 31.94 27.31
CA ALA A 900 9.38 31.42 26.41
C ALA A 900 8.97 30.06 25.80
N GLY A 901 8.85 30.00 24.47
CA GLY A 901 8.50 28.78 23.72
C GLY A 901 7.20 28.84 22.92
N VAL A 902 6.54 30.00 22.83
CA VAL A 902 5.56 30.27 21.77
C VAL A 902 6.29 30.65 20.46
N SER A 903 5.63 30.46 19.31
CA SER A 903 6.16 30.80 17.99
C SER A 903 5.05 31.37 17.09
N GLU A 904 4.99 32.69 17.03
CA GLU A 904 4.11 33.49 16.18
C GLU A 904 4.83 33.89 14.89
N ALA A 905 4.30 33.55 13.73
CA ALA A 905 4.91 33.90 12.44
C ALA A 905 3.90 34.36 11.39
N ILE A 906 4.26 35.41 10.65
CA ILE A 906 3.63 35.71 9.35
C ILE A 906 4.64 35.47 8.25
N LYS A 907 4.29 34.60 7.32
CA LYS A 907 5.06 34.28 6.12
C LYS A 907 4.45 34.97 4.90
N TRP A 908 5.24 35.83 4.26
CA TRP A 908 4.95 36.34 2.92
C TRP A 908 5.84 35.66 1.89
N GLN A 909 5.23 34.99 0.90
CA GLN A 909 5.93 34.32 -0.19
C GLN A 909 5.51 34.92 -1.53
N ALA A 910 6.46 35.44 -2.30
CA ALA A 910 6.21 36.10 -3.57
C ALA A 910 6.07 35.14 -4.74
N ASP A 911 5.23 35.50 -5.72
CA ASP A 911 5.26 34.99 -7.09
C ASP A 911 5.85 36.04 -8.05
N ALA A 912 5.81 35.77 -9.36
CA ALA A 912 6.36 36.67 -10.38
C ALA A 912 5.61 38.02 -10.52
N GLY A 913 4.39 38.13 -9.99
CA GLY A 913 3.65 39.38 -9.83
C GLY A 913 3.85 40.06 -8.46
N GLY A 914 4.52 39.38 -7.54
CA GLY A 914 4.87 39.85 -6.20
C GLY A 914 4.11 39.14 -5.09
N VAL A 915 3.77 39.86 -4.02
CA VAL A 915 3.06 39.30 -2.87
C VAL A 915 1.91 40.23 -2.46
N ALA A 916 0.80 39.64 -2.02
CA ALA A 916 -0.35 40.37 -1.51
C ALA A 916 -0.07 41.03 -0.14
N SER A 917 -0.59 42.24 0.04
CA SER A 917 -0.58 42.93 1.33
C SER A 917 -1.65 42.37 2.26
N LEU A 918 -1.33 42.19 3.54
CA LEU A 918 -2.31 42.07 4.61
C LEU A 918 -2.96 43.44 4.85
N VAL A 919 -4.26 43.55 4.62
CA VAL A 919 -4.99 44.82 4.76
C VAL A 919 -5.62 44.90 6.14
N ILE A 920 -5.28 45.94 6.90
CA ILE A 920 -5.92 46.27 8.18
C ILE A 920 -6.64 47.60 7.97
N ASP A 921 -7.94 47.56 7.65
CA ASP A 921 -8.69 48.77 7.32
C ASP A 921 -9.54 49.31 8.47
N GLY A 922 -9.86 48.46 9.46
CA GLY A 922 -10.69 48.81 10.60
C GLY A 922 -12.06 49.41 10.24
N ASN A 923 -12.57 49.11 9.05
CA ASN A 923 -13.92 49.52 8.63
C ASN A 923 -14.92 48.48 9.14
N GLY A 924 -15.38 48.64 10.39
CA GLY A 924 -16.30 47.72 11.06
C GLY A 924 -16.93 48.32 12.31
N PHE A 925 -17.42 47.46 13.21
CA PHE A 925 -18.06 47.85 14.47
C PHE A 925 -17.08 48.06 15.64
N LEU A 926 -15.77 48.03 15.36
CA LEU A 926 -14.70 48.10 16.35
C LEU A 926 -14.49 49.54 16.87
N ALA A 927 -14.04 49.65 18.13
CA ALA A 927 -13.85 50.93 18.82
C ALA A 927 -12.49 51.60 18.55
N ALA A 928 -11.53 50.83 18.03
CA ALA A 928 -10.20 51.25 17.64
C ALA A 928 -9.76 50.42 16.42
N ASN A 929 -8.77 50.90 15.67
CA ASN A 929 -8.20 50.20 14.52
C ASN A 929 -6.70 50.13 14.75
N LYS A 930 -6.14 48.92 14.85
CA LYS A 930 -4.84 48.70 15.49
C LYS A 930 -4.08 47.56 14.80
N VAL A 931 -2.77 47.77 14.68
CA VAL A 931 -1.79 46.74 14.35
C VAL A 931 -0.78 46.73 15.48
N GLN A 932 -0.73 45.65 16.23
CA GLN A 932 0.19 45.49 17.35
C GLN A 932 1.00 44.21 17.15
N LEU A 933 2.29 44.35 16.84
CA LEU A 933 3.19 43.25 16.50
C LEU A 933 3.88 42.64 17.74
N GLN A 934 3.78 43.27 18.91
CA GLN A 934 4.42 42.86 20.17
C GLN A 934 3.50 43.12 21.37
N ASP A 935 3.65 42.41 22.49
CA ASP A 935 2.89 42.65 23.73
C ASP A 935 3.06 44.12 24.21
N PRO A 936 2.00 44.83 24.66
CA PRO A 936 2.10 46.22 25.12
C PRO A 936 3.11 46.46 26.26
N LEU A 937 3.40 45.44 27.08
CA LEU A 937 4.42 45.48 28.13
C LEU A 937 5.83 45.53 27.54
N GLU A 938 6.09 44.78 26.48
CA GLU A 938 7.36 44.80 25.75
C GLU A 938 7.55 46.09 24.97
N VAL A 939 6.50 46.55 24.29
CA VAL A 939 6.48 47.85 23.60
C VAL A 939 6.81 48.99 24.58
N ALA A 940 6.31 48.92 25.81
CA ALA A 940 6.62 49.88 26.86
C ALA A 940 8.05 49.76 27.43
N ALA A 941 8.73 48.62 27.22
CA ALA A 941 10.15 48.44 27.54
C ALA A 941 11.07 48.91 26.40
N ASN A 942 10.72 48.60 25.15
CA ASN A 942 11.47 48.87 23.91
C ASN A 942 11.35 50.34 23.44
N THR A 943 11.76 51.28 24.30
CA THR A 943 11.47 52.73 24.17
C THR A 943 12.64 53.62 23.73
N GLY A 944 13.79 53.08 23.32
CA GLY A 944 15.00 53.90 23.11
C GLY A 944 16.02 53.38 22.11
N THR A 945 16.50 54.28 21.26
CA THR A 945 17.57 54.05 20.29
C THR A 945 18.91 53.71 20.95
N GLY A 946 19.48 52.55 20.60
CA GLY A 946 20.85 52.17 21.00
C GLY A 946 20.98 51.11 22.11
N VAL A 947 19.92 50.37 22.40
CA VAL A 947 19.97 49.11 23.16
C VAL A 947 19.50 47.99 22.22
N SER A 948 20.03 46.77 22.34
CA SER A 948 19.49 45.62 21.60
C SER A 948 18.01 45.44 21.94
N LEU A 949 17.13 45.78 21.00
CA LEU A 949 15.70 45.56 21.13
C LEU A 949 15.43 44.06 21.12
N SER A 950 14.71 43.57 22.11
CA SER A 950 14.34 42.16 22.22
C SER A 950 12.92 42.01 22.76
N GLY A 951 12.25 40.92 22.37
CA GLY A 951 10.92 40.57 22.85
C GLY A 951 10.44 39.21 22.36
N ASP A 952 9.14 38.93 22.46
CA ASP A 952 8.39 37.81 21.86
C ASP A 952 7.29 38.32 20.89
N GLY A 953 7.75 39.10 19.92
CA GLY A 953 6.90 39.64 18.85
C GLY A 953 6.44 38.61 17.83
N ILE A 954 5.67 39.08 16.84
CA ILE A 954 5.36 38.28 15.66
C ILE A 954 6.61 38.21 14.76
N ALA A 955 7.09 37.01 14.43
CA ALA A 955 8.20 36.80 13.52
C ALA A 955 7.82 37.04 12.06
N LEU A 956 8.74 37.66 11.30
CA LEU A 956 8.56 37.93 9.87
C LEU A 956 9.37 36.95 9.02
N GLU A 957 8.67 36.01 8.38
CA GLU A 957 9.25 35.10 7.39
C GLU A 957 9.03 35.63 5.97
N LEU A 958 10.10 35.62 5.16
CA LEU A 958 10.07 36.13 3.78
C LEU A 958 10.66 35.12 2.80
N ASP A 959 9.90 34.77 1.77
CA ASP A 959 10.41 34.12 0.56
C ASP A 959 10.16 35.03 -0.64
N LEU A 960 11.20 35.76 -1.03
CA LEU A 960 11.24 36.73 -2.12
C LEU A 960 12.10 36.20 -3.28
N SER A 961 12.35 34.89 -3.34
CA SER A 961 13.18 34.24 -4.37
C SER A 961 12.68 34.42 -5.81
N ALA A 962 11.40 34.76 -5.98
CA ALA A 962 10.81 35.13 -7.27
C ALA A 962 11.32 36.48 -7.83
N PHE A 963 11.93 37.34 -7.00
CA PHE A 963 12.43 38.66 -7.42
C PHE A 963 13.92 38.64 -7.82
N THR A 964 14.25 39.39 -8.88
CA THR A 964 15.61 39.54 -9.42
C THR A 964 16.00 41.00 -9.71
N MET A 965 15.10 41.94 -9.44
CA MET A 965 15.28 43.38 -9.68
C MET A 965 14.87 44.17 -8.43
N SER A 966 15.39 45.39 -8.29
CA SER A 966 14.96 46.31 -7.23
C SER A 966 13.47 46.61 -7.35
N ALA A 967 12.76 46.60 -6.23
CA ALA A 967 11.31 46.76 -6.14
C ALA A 967 10.90 47.34 -4.78
N THR A 968 9.67 47.82 -4.68
CA THR A 968 9.04 48.20 -3.41
C THR A 968 7.80 47.34 -3.22
N LEU A 969 7.71 46.64 -2.09
CA LEU A 969 6.60 45.76 -1.74
C LEU A 969 5.91 46.30 -0.49
N MET A 970 4.58 46.27 -0.45
CA MET A 970 3.79 46.61 0.72
C MET A 970 3.29 45.31 1.36
N LEU A 971 3.70 45.02 2.59
CA LEU A 971 3.30 43.81 3.29
C LEU A 971 2.07 44.04 4.17
N ILE A 972 1.98 45.21 4.81
CA ILE A 972 0.80 45.64 5.58
C ILE A 972 0.32 46.98 5.01
N ASP A 973 -0.94 47.01 4.59
CA ASP A 973 -1.74 48.21 4.21
C ASP A 973 -2.65 48.52 5.39
N ASN A 974 -2.23 49.43 6.27
CA ASN A 974 -2.99 49.82 7.46
C ASN A 974 -3.67 51.16 7.18
N ARG A 975 -4.93 51.15 6.75
CA ARG A 975 -5.65 52.33 6.19
C ARG A 975 -6.08 53.37 7.22
N THR A 976 -5.40 53.42 8.37
CA THR A 976 -5.83 54.10 9.58
C THR A 976 -4.76 55.10 10.02
N THR A 977 -5.16 56.13 10.77
CA THR A 977 -4.21 57.13 11.31
C THR A 977 -3.43 56.64 12.53
N GLU A 978 -3.75 55.45 13.06
CA GLU A 978 -3.09 54.88 14.23
C GLU A 978 -1.76 54.22 13.86
N ALA A 979 -0.78 54.32 14.76
CA ALA A 979 0.56 53.78 14.53
C ALA A 979 0.58 52.25 14.62
N ILE A 980 1.32 51.61 13.71
CA ILE A 980 1.76 50.23 13.94
C ILE A 980 2.60 50.23 15.22
N THR A 981 2.24 49.36 16.15
CA THR A 981 2.80 49.32 17.49
C THR A 981 3.71 48.11 17.64
N GLY A 982 5.00 48.33 17.90
CA GLY A 982 6.03 47.29 17.96
C GLY A 982 6.67 46.99 16.60
N PHE A 983 7.65 46.08 16.62
CA PHE A 983 8.43 45.63 15.46
C PHE A 983 8.24 44.11 15.24
N PHE A 984 8.52 43.63 14.03
CA PHE A 984 8.62 42.20 13.75
C PHE A 984 9.90 41.58 14.31
N GLU A 985 9.88 40.27 14.61
CA GLU A 985 11.08 39.52 14.96
C GLU A 985 11.87 39.00 13.76
N ARG A 986 13.16 38.78 14.01
CA ARG A 986 14.13 38.19 13.09
C ARG A 986 14.18 36.66 13.20
N GLY A 987 13.05 36.01 12.92
CA GLY A 987 12.88 34.58 13.22
C GLY A 987 13.10 34.31 14.72
N ASP A 988 13.55 33.12 15.08
CA ASP A 988 13.59 32.64 16.46
C ASP A 988 14.65 33.32 17.39
N SER A 989 15.35 34.38 16.96
CA SER A 989 16.46 34.95 17.74
C SER A 989 16.06 35.94 18.83
N LEU A 990 14.76 36.25 18.96
CA LEU A 990 14.21 37.31 19.83
C LEU A 990 14.78 38.72 19.52
N ASP A 991 15.49 38.89 18.39
CA ASP A 991 15.97 40.18 17.90
C ASP A 991 14.89 40.83 17.02
N LEU A 992 14.74 42.15 17.10
CA LEU A 992 13.67 42.89 16.43
C LEU A 992 14.14 43.68 15.18
N TYR A 993 13.31 43.75 14.15
CA TYR A 993 13.56 44.47 12.90
C TYR A 993 13.21 45.98 13.00
N GLU A 994 14.22 46.79 13.29
CA GLU A 994 14.15 48.26 13.27
C GLU A 994 13.89 48.86 11.87
N GLU A 995 13.41 50.10 11.81
CA GLU A 995 13.27 50.86 10.55
C GLU A 995 14.62 51.01 9.83
N GLY A 996 14.67 50.62 8.55
CA GLY A 996 15.88 50.63 7.74
C GLY A 996 16.80 49.43 7.94
N ALA A 997 16.49 48.50 8.85
CA ALA A 997 17.28 47.29 9.07
C ALA A 997 17.33 46.41 7.82
N ALA A 998 18.51 45.81 7.58
CA ALA A 998 18.72 44.88 6.48
C ALA A 998 18.22 43.47 6.85
N MET A 999 17.28 42.95 6.06
CA MET A 999 16.73 41.60 6.19
C MET A 999 17.55 40.64 5.33
N LEU A 1000 18.12 39.61 5.96
CA LEU A 1000 18.95 38.59 5.32
C LEU A 1000 18.18 37.26 5.22
N GLY A 1001 18.57 36.39 4.28
CA GLY A 1001 17.98 35.06 4.14
C GLY A 1001 16.63 35.01 3.43
N THR A 1002 16.16 36.11 2.86
CA THR A 1002 14.84 36.25 2.21
C THR A 1002 14.72 35.57 0.84
N GLY A 1003 15.73 34.84 0.38
CA GLY A 1003 15.81 34.28 -0.98
C GLY A 1003 16.07 35.30 -2.11
N PHE A 1004 15.95 36.61 -1.85
CA PHE A 1004 16.23 37.66 -2.82
C PHE A 1004 17.74 37.87 -3.01
N ASN A 1005 18.19 37.99 -4.27
CA ASN A 1005 19.61 38.26 -4.60
C ASN A 1005 19.93 39.77 -4.52
N GLY A 1006 19.94 40.30 -3.31
CA GLY A 1006 20.22 41.71 -3.02
C GLY A 1006 20.01 42.05 -1.55
N THR A 1007 19.95 43.34 -1.22
CA THR A 1007 19.56 43.78 0.13
C THR A 1007 18.06 44.07 0.19
N VAL A 1008 17.44 43.73 1.31
CA VAL A 1008 16.04 44.05 1.61
C VAL A 1008 16.04 44.92 2.85
N HIS A 1009 15.43 46.11 2.78
CA HIS A 1009 15.29 47.00 3.93
C HIS A 1009 13.82 47.16 4.28
N ILE A 1010 13.45 46.92 5.54
CA ILE A 1010 12.11 47.21 6.05
C ILE A 1010 11.97 48.71 6.35
N SER A 1011 10.79 49.27 6.16
CA SER A 1011 10.47 50.67 6.44
C SER A 1011 9.02 50.80 6.91
N TYR A 1012 8.82 51.52 8.01
CA TYR A 1012 7.50 51.78 8.60
C TYR A 1012 7.07 53.19 8.16
N VAL A 1013 6.42 53.28 7.00
CA VAL A 1013 6.23 54.54 6.28
C VAL A 1013 4.96 55.25 6.76
N GLY A 1014 5.08 56.53 7.12
CA GLY A 1014 3.94 57.36 7.54
C GLY A 1014 3.18 58.01 6.38
N GLY A 1015 1.84 57.98 6.46
CA GLY A 1015 0.91 58.56 5.50
C GLY A 1015 -0.51 58.69 6.06
N THR A 1016 -1.54 58.46 5.23
CA THR A 1016 -2.92 58.21 5.73
C THR A 1016 -3.11 56.79 6.25
N GLY A 1017 -2.08 55.97 6.12
CA GLY A 1017 -1.82 54.74 6.83
C GLY A 1017 -0.43 54.79 7.44
N ASN A 1018 -0.15 53.97 8.45
CA ASN A 1018 1.22 53.66 8.84
C ASN A 1018 1.53 52.27 8.30
N ASP A 1019 2.30 52.16 7.22
CA ASP A 1019 2.39 50.95 6.39
C ASP A 1019 3.74 50.24 6.56
N VAL A 1020 3.76 48.91 6.40
CA VAL A 1020 5.02 48.14 6.34
C VAL A 1020 5.43 47.95 4.89
N VAL A 1021 6.54 48.58 4.52
CA VAL A 1021 7.09 48.60 3.17
C VAL A 1021 8.47 47.96 3.15
N LEU A 1022 8.70 47.01 2.24
CA LEU A 1022 10.02 46.49 1.93
C LEU A 1022 10.61 47.21 0.72
N ASN A 1023 11.82 47.73 0.87
CA ASN A 1023 12.64 48.27 -0.19
C ASN A 1023 13.69 47.22 -0.60
N LEU A 1024 13.45 46.58 -1.75
CA LEU A 1024 14.37 45.60 -2.34
C LEU A 1024 15.36 46.36 -3.22
N VAL A 1025 16.66 46.23 -2.95
CA VAL A 1025 17.75 46.74 -3.77
C VAL A 1025 18.52 45.53 -4.31
N ALA A 1026 18.36 45.24 -5.59
CA ALA A 1026 19.10 44.14 -6.23
C ALA A 1026 20.61 44.35 -6.06
N GLY A 1027 21.32 43.29 -5.69
CA GLY A 1027 22.77 43.35 -5.57
C GLY A 1027 23.41 43.62 -6.93
N SER A 1028 24.55 44.31 -6.94
CA SER A 1028 25.46 44.19 -8.08
C SER A 1028 25.82 42.71 -8.23
N LEU A 1029 25.64 42.14 -9.42
CA LEU A 1029 25.92 40.73 -9.62
C LEU A 1029 27.42 40.47 -9.46
N ASN A 1030 27.79 39.87 -8.33
CA ASN A 1030 29.12 39.35 -8.06
C ASN A 1030 29.58 38.50 -9.25
N ASN A 1031 30.61 38.96 -9.96
CA ASN A 1031 31.12 38.28 -11.14
C ASN A 1031 32.65 38.25 -11.12
N ALA A 1032 33.24 37.06 -11.11
CA ALA A 1032 34.69 36.88 -11.11
C ALA A 1032 35.27 36.48 -12.48
N ASP A 1033 34.46 36.43 -13.53
CA ASP A 1033 34.94 36.36 -14.92
C ASP A 1033 35.36 37.79 -15.34
N PHE A 1034 36.64 38.08 -15.14
CA PHE A 1034 37.26 39.37 -15.43
C PHE A 1034 37.80 39.42 -16.86
N ASN A 1035 38.07 38.28 -17.47
CA ASN A 1035 38.57 38.20 -18.84
C ASN A 1035 37.44 38.18 -19.89
N ALA A 1036 36.20 37.88 -19.45
CA ALA A 1036 34.96 37.77 -20.20
C ALA A 1036 34.89 36.59 -21.20
N ASP A 1037 35.55 35.46 -20.90
CA ASP A 1037 35.47 34.22 -21.69
C ASP A 1037 34.35 33.26 -21.23
N GLY A 1038 33.68 33.56 -20.11
CA GLY A 1038 32.57 32.79 -19.57
C GLY A 1038 32.95 31.73 -18.54
N ILE A 1039 34.22 31.61 -18.15
CA ILE A 1039 34.70 30.64 -17.15
C ILE A 1039 35.51 31.37 -16.09
N VAL A 1040 35.19 31.17 -14.80
CA VAL A 1040 36.01 31.74 -13.72
C VAL A 1040 37.21 30.84 -13.47
N ASP A 1041 38.38 31.20 -13.99
CA ASP A 1041 39.59 30.36 -13.90
C ASP A 1041 40.86 31.11 -13.46
N GLY A 1042 42.03 30.47 -13.62
CA GLY A 1042 43.32 31.05 -13.25
C GLY A 1042 43.73 32.29 -14.06
N ALA A 1043 43.15 32.52 -15.22
CA ALA A 1043 43.31 33.74 -16.02
C ALA A 1043 42.65 34.94 -15.34
N ASP A 1044 41.50 34.74 -14.70
CA ASP A 1044 40.82 35.78 -13.92
C ASP A 1044 41.56 36.07 -12.62
N PHE A 1045 42.03 35.03 -11.91
CA PHE A 1045 42.90 35.25 -10.75
C PHE A 1045 44.12 36.12 -11.10
N LEU A 1046 44.67 35.95 -12.30
CA LEU A 1046 45.77 36.75 -12.80
C LEU A 1046 45.34 38.20 -13.12
N GLN A 1047 44.11 38.45 -13.56
CA GLN A 1047 43.56 39.80 -13.73
C GLN A 1047 43.34 40.51 -12.39
N TRP A 1048 42.76 39.83 -11.40
CA TRP A 1048 42.67 40.35 -10.04
C TRP A 1048 44.07 40.64 -9.47
N GLN A 1049 44.99 39.66 -9.53
CA GLN A 1049 46.34 39.78 -8.97
C GLN A 1049 47.14 40.95 -9.58
N ARG A 1050 46.92 41.26 -10.86
CA ARG A 1050 47.60 42.37 -11.56
C ARG A 1050 47.19 43.76 -11.06
N ASN A 1051 45.96 43.89 -10.55
CA ASN A 1051 45.40 45.17 -10.13
C ASN A 1051 45.13 45.24 -8.61
N ALA A 1052 45.36 44.14 -7.87
CA ALA A 1052 45.18 44.07 -6.43
C ALA A 1052 45.82 45.26 -5.69
N GLY A 1053 44.99 45.99 -4.94
CA GLY A 1053 45.36 47.27 -4.31
C GLY A 1053 44.96 48.52 -5.10
N LEU A 1054 44.23 48.39 -6.22
CA LEU A 1054 43.57 49.54 -6.87
C LEU A 1054 42.45 50.04 -5.94
N ALA A 1055 42.62 51.24 -5.38
CA ALA A 1055 41.77 51.69 -4.27
C ALA A 1055 40.43 52.32 -4.68
N THR A 1056 40.30 52.81 -5.91
CA THR A 1056 39.07 53.39 -6.48
C THR A 1056 39.10 53.39 -8.01
N GLY A 1057 37.92 53.36 -8.64
CA GLY A 1057 37.76 53.49 -10.09
C GLY A 1057 38.12 52.24 -10.89
N ALA A 1058 38.16 51.07 -10.24
CA ALA A 1058 38.26 49.77 -10.90
C ALA A 1058 37.05 49.50 -11.81
N GLN A 1059 37.19 48.47 -12.63
CA GLN A 1059 36.15 47.90 -13.47
C GLN A 1059 36.27 46.38 -13.38
N LEU A 1060 35.17 45.66 -13.66
CA LEU A 1060 35.14 44.19 -13.69
C LEU A 1060 36.38 43.57 -14.36
N GLY A 1061 36.76 44.03 -15.55
CA GLY A 1061 37.91 43.48 -16.27
C GLY A 1061 39.28 43.74 -15.66
N GLN A 1062 39.33 44.49 -14.56
CA GLN A 1062 40.50 44.76 -13.73
C GLN A 1062 40.48 43.94 -12.42
N GLY A 1063 39.44 43.15 -12.14
CA GLY A 1063 39.34 42.35 -10.92
C GLY A 1063 38.36 42.86 -9.87
N ASP A 1064 37.51 43.84 -10.20
CA ASP A 1064 36.42 44.35 -9.35
C ASP A 1064 35.21 43.43 -9.51
N ALA A 1065 35.10 42.43 -8.63
CA ALA A 1065 34.11 41.38 -8.72
C ALA A 1065 32.76 41.77 -8.12
N ASN A 1066 32.79 42.60 -7.08
CA ASN A 1066 31.59 43.07 -6.38
C ASN A 1066 31.01 44.37 -6.99
N GLY A 1067 31.79 45.10 -7.79
CA GLY A 1067 31.40 46.36 -8.43
C GLY A 1067 31.55 47.59 -7.53
N ASP A 1068 32.32 47.52 -6.44
CA ASP A 1068 32.54 48.64 -5.51
C ASP A 1068 33.60 49.65 -6.00
N GLY A 1069 34.32 49.31 -7.07
CA GLY A 1069 35.33 50.15 -7.69
C GLY A 1069 36.73 50.02 -7.08
N ALA A 1070 36.97 49.08 -6.16
CA ALA A 1070 38.30 48.67 -5.72
C ALA A 1070 38.71 47.33 -6.38
N VAL A 1071 39.93 46.86 -6.06
CA VAL A 1071 40.36 45.48 -6.33
C VAL A 1071 41.07 44.97 -5.07
N ASP A 1072 40.35 44.28 -4.20
CA ASP A 1072 40.83 43.91 -2.87
C ASP A 1072 40.50 42.46 -2.45
N ALA A 1073 40.53 42.18 -1.13
CA ALA A 1073 40.29 40.85 -0.58
C ALA A 1073 38.83 40.38 -0.74
N ALA A 1074 37.86 41.28 -0.90
CA ALA A 1074 36.45 40.95 -1.15
C ALA A 1074 36.29 40.34 -2.56
N ASP A 1075 36.90 40.95 -3.58
CA ASP A 1075 36.85 40.41 -4.95
C ASP A 1075 37.53 39.05 -5.07
N LEU A 1076 38.64 38.87 -4.34
CA LEU A 1076 39.30 37.57 -4.24
C LEU A 1076 38.42 36.52 -3.55
N ALA A 1077 37.56 36.91 -2.61
CA ALA A 1077 36.61 35.98 -2.00
C ALA A 1077 35.58 35.51 -3.03
N VAL A 1078 35.00 36.44 -3.82
CA VAL A 1078 34.08 36.12 -4.92
C VAL A 1078 34.73 35.19 -5.95
N TRP A 1079 35.97 35.48 -6.37
CA TRP A 1079 36.70 34.60 -7.30
C TRP A 1079 36.95 33.20 -6.71
N LYS A 1080 37.32 33.08 -5.43
CA LYS A 1080 37.52 31.77 -4.79
C LYS A 1080 36.23 30.96 -4.68
N GLU A 1081 35.11 31.60 -4.43
CA GLU A 1081 33.79 30.98 -4.29
C GLU A 1081 33.26 30.47 -5.64
N THR A 1082 33.62 31.14 -6.74
CA THR A 1082 33.14 30.83 -8.10
C THR A 1082 34.17 30.13 -8.99
N PHE A 1083 35.39 29.89 -8.52
CA PHE A 1083 36.46 29.23 -9.29
C PHE A 1083 36.04 27.86 -9.83
N GLY A 1084 36.21 27.65 -11.14
CA GLY A 1084 35.82 26.42 -11.85
C GLY A 1084 34.35 26.38 -12.27
N THR A 1085 33.56 27.42 -11.97
CA THR A 1085 32.21 27.58 -12.53
C THR A 1085 32.25 28.35 -13.85
N THR A 1086 31.31 28.06 -14.74
CA THR A 1086 30.99 28.99 -15.84
C THR A 1086 30.27 30.18 -15.23
N ALA A 1087 30.82 31.39 -15.37
CA ALA A 1087 30.18 32.59 -14.84
C ALA A 1087 28.78 32.73 -15.46
N SER A 1088 27.78 33.05 -14.63
CA SER A 1088 26.41 33.27 -15.08
C SER A 1088 26.39 34.39 -16.12
N THR A 1089 26.34 34.00 -17.39
CA THR A 1089 26.38 34.95 -18.49
C THR A 1089 25.25 35.93 -18.32
N ARG A 1090 25.55 37.23 -18.45
CA ARG A 1090 24.51 38.20 -18.78
C ARG A 1090 23.90 37.73 -20.09
N ASN A 1091 22.74 37.08 -20.01
CA ASN A 1091 21.78 37.13 -21.09
C ASN A 1091 21.52 38.62 -21.34
N ALA A 1092 22.20 39.17 -22.36
CA ALA A 1092 21.71 40.34 -23.04
C ALA A 1092 20.32 39.94 -23.53
N GLY A 1093 19.30 40.33 -22.74
CA GLY A 1093 17.94 39.90 -22.97
C GLY A 1093 17.60 40.14 -24.43
N ALA A 1094 17.24 39.08 -25.15
CA ALA A 1094 16.78 39.22 -26.51
C ALA A 1094 15.62 40.21 -26.47
N VAL A 1095 15.86 41.44 -26.97
CA VAL A 1095 14.80 42.42 -27.18
C VAL A 1095 13.76 41.67 -28.01
N PRO A 1096 12.51 41.51 -27.53
CA PRO A 1096 11.53 40.73 -28.26
C PRO A 1096 11.33 41.38 -29.63
N GLU A 1097 11.87 40.77 -30.68
CA GLU A 1097 11.53 41.17 -32.03
C GLU A 1097 10.00 40.99 -32.16
N PRO A 1098 9.26 42.04 -32.57
CA PRO A 1098 7.81 41.98 -32.58
C PRO A 1098 7.36 40.93 -33.60
N THR A 1099 6.97 39.76 -33.07
CA THR A 1099 6.31 38.63 -33.73
C THR A 1099 6.23 38.73 -35.24
N ALA A 1100 7.16 38.07 -35.95
CA ALA A 1100 7.05 37.86 -37.40
C ALA A 1100 5.72 37.19 -37.81
N VAL A 1101 5.04 36.52 -36.87
CA VAL A 1101 3.67 36.00 -36.99
C VAL A 1101 2.64 37.11 -37.28
N CYS A 1102 2.77 38.31 -36.71
CA CYS A 1102 1.88 39.45 -37.01
C CYS A 1102 2.12 40.03 -38.42
N LEU A 1103 3.35 39.93 -38.96
CA LEU A 1103 3.67 40.29 -40.34
C LEU A 1103 3.31 39.19 -41.35
N LEU A 1104 3.33 37.92 -40.95
CA LEU A 1104 2.82 36.79 -41.76
C LEU A 1104 1.29 36.80 -41.86
N LEU A 1105 0.57 37.09 -40.77
CA LEU A 1105 -0.89 37.18 -40.79
C LEU A 1105 -1.39 38.42 -41.56
N SER A 1106 -0.70 39.56 -41.49
CA SER A 1106 -1.06 40.75 -42.29
C SER A 1106 -0.67 40.62 -43.77
N SER A 1107 0.40 39.89 -44.11
CA SER A 1107 0.73 39.59 -45.52
C SER A 1107 -0.16 38.51 -46.15
N LEU A 1108 -0.59 37.49 -45.39
CA LEU A 1108 -1.59 36.52 -45.86
C LEU A 1108 -2.97 37.17 -46.09
N ALA A 1109 -3.37 38.12 -45.24
CA ALA A 1109 -4.58 38.93 -45.48
C ALA A 1109 -4.47 39.81 -46.75
N ALA A 1110 -3.29 40.37 -47.02
CA ALA A 1110 -3.06 41.17 -48.23
C ALA A 1110 -3.08 40.34 -49.54
N VAL A 1111 -2.59 39.08 -49.50
CA VAL A 1111 -2.63 38.18 -50.67
C VAL A 1111 -4.05 37.68 -50.97
N ALA A 1112 -4.89 37.48 -49.94
CA ALA A 1112 -6.31 37.14 -50.12
C ALA A 1112 -7.12 38.27 -50.80
N ALA A 1113 -6.73 39.55 -50.61
CA ALA A 1113 -7.43 40.70 -51.17
C ALA A 1113 -7.17 40.96 -52.67
N ILE A 1114 -6.15 40.35 -53.27
CA ILE A 1114 -5.72 40.65 -54.66
C ILE A 1114 -6.31 39.66 -55.70
N ARG A 1115 -6.92 38.55 -55.27
CA ARG A 1115 -7.57 37.56 -56.18
C ARG A 1115 -9.11 37.62 -56.20
N ARG A 1116 -9.68 38.79 -56.50
CA ARG A 1116 -11.06 38.91 -57.02
C ARG A 1116 -11.24 40.09 -57.99
N LYS A 1117 -10.53 40.05 -59.12
CA LYS A 1117 -10.90 40.83 -60.32
C LYS A 1117 -10.40 40.22 -61.64
N ARG A 1118 -10.88 39.02 -61.94
CA ARG A 1118 -11.28 38.55 -63.28
C ARG A 1118 -12.18 37.33 -63.12
#